data_AF-L2FQX3-F1
#
_entry.id   AF-L2FQX3-F1
#
_cell.length_a   1.000
_cell.length_b   1.000
_cell.length_c   1.000
_cell.angle_alpha   90.00
_cell.angle_beta   90.00
_cell.angle_gamma   90.00
#
_symmetry.space_group_name_H-M   'P 1'
#
loop_
_entity.id
_entity.type
_entity.pdbx_description
1 polymer ?
#
loop_
_entity_poly.entity_id
_entity_poly.type
_entity_poly.pdbx_seq_one_letter_code
_entity_poly.pdbx_strand_id
1 'polypeptide(L)'
;MSASQQPQSPEDEKRAEYEKKKANFLTRTFWTLVMFVGFFAALVMGHLYIICIITAIQIISFKEVIAIASVPSRARQLRSSKSLNWYWLATTMYFLYGETVIYYFKHIVLVDKVLLPLATHHRFISFILYIFGFVFFVTSLQAGHYKFQFTQFAWTHMALYLIVVQAHFIMNNVFEGMIWFFLPAAMVITNDIWAYLVGITFGRTQLIKLSPKKTVEGFVGAWIMTIVFGMLLTNLLMRSSFFICPVTDLAANIFTGLECTRNPVFNLKTYRLPPLFFLPPNMNESLSLTMAPVQFHTLVLATFASLIAPFGGFFASGLKRTFKIKDFGDSIPGHGGMTDRMDCQFIMGFFTYMYYHSFIAINKASLGSVMEMAVTGLTVEEQLELVRGMGRYLSNQGVWGDEIIQCLDKALQAKRLGRPLLTHARHRVRISASLWKTFNMAPSATIDTAPAVGGTAVVPKEASHSKHGHELQNKTPLQAMSHGDVVLAGIPKFPDFASQRQWQLEHMAAAFRHWSREGYVEGMSGHISVRDPEIHDAFWTNPLGKHFGLLKASDMILVNLDGAVIGGNRTKPPNTAGFLIHAAVHKARPDVHAVCHCHSMYGKAWSVFGRRLEMLTQDACKFRGDAHSVYNSYGGVVLGPEEGEMIAEALGPKGKACILRNHGLLTVGQTVDEAAFLYTSMERQCRVQLLAEAAAANGLPKVLVTDEEAQFNFDVESDPEICYCEFQVYYDLEDELSGGAFKN
;
A
#
# COMPACT_ATOMS: atom_id res chain seq x y z
N MET A 1 20.67 -61.17 -46.82
CA MET A 1 20.46 -62.23 -45.82
C MET A 1 19.27 -61.86 -44.96
N SER A 2 18.15 -62.53 -45.20
CA SER A 2 16.91 -62.41 -44.44
C SER A 2 17.07 -63.13 -43.10
N ALA A 3 16.91 -62.41 -41.99
CA ALA A 3 16.62 -63.00 -40.70
C ALA A 3 15.12 -62.78 -40.44
N SER A 4 14.37 -63.86 -40.58
CA SER A 4 12.94 -63.99 -40.33
C SER A 4 12.58 -63.57 -38.90
N GLN A 5 11.86 -62.46 -38.74
CA GLN A 5 11.09 -62.20 -37.52
C GLN A 5 9.86 -63.11 -37.52
N GLN A 6 9.80 -64.03 -36.57
CA GLN A 6 8.62 -64.86 -36.31
C GLN A 6 7.41 -63.98 -35.92
N PRO A 7 6.17 -64.37 -36.28
CA PRO A 7 4.97 -63.71 -35.79
C PRO A 7 4.83 -63.94 -34.26
N GLN A 8 4.80 -62.86 -33.47
CA GLN A 8 4.56 -62.91 -32.03
C GLN A 8 3.16 -63.49 -31.76
N SER A 9 3.04 -64.44 -30.82
CA SER A 9 1.74 -65.00 -30.46
C SER A 9 0.89 -63.97 -29.69
N PRO A 10 -0.45 -64.03 -29.75
CA PRO A 10 -1.33 -63.12 -28.99
C PRO A 10 -1.12 -63.17 -27.47
N GLU A 11 -0.59 -64.27 -26.96
CA GLU A 11 -0.21 -64.41 -25.54
C GLU A 11 1.10 -63.70 -25.21
N ASP A 12 2.08 -63.73 -26.12
CA ASP A 12 3.33 -62.98 -25.99
C ASP A 12 3.09 -61.46 -26.04
N GLU A 13 2.14 -61.01 -26.85
CA GLU A 13 1.75 -59.61 -26.95
C GLU A 13 1.04 -59.11 -25.67
N LYS A 14 0.12 -59.91 -25.12
CA LYS A 14 -0.52 -59.64 -23.82
C LYS A 14 0.48 -59.66 -22.66
N ARG A 15 1.43 -60.59 -22.68
CA ARG A 15 2.50 -60.69 -21.65
C ARG A 15 3.45 -59.50 -21.75
N ALA A 16 3.83 -59.08 -22.95
CA ALA A 16 4.62 -57.87 -23.18
C ALA A 16 3.88 -56.59 -22.73
N GLU A 17 2.58 -56.49 -22.98
CA GLU A 17 1.75 -55.37 -22.52
C GLU A 17 1.62 -55.35 -20.99
N TYR A 18 1.46 -56.51 -20.36
CA TYR A 18 1.44 -56.66 -18.90
C TYR A 18 2.77 -56.24 -18.27
N GLU A 19 3.90 -56.74 -18.79
CA GLU A 19 5.24 -56.37 -18.31
C GLU A 19 5.51 -54.87 -18.51
N LYS A 20 5.05 -54.27 -19.62
CA LYS A 20 5.11 -52.82 -19.85
C LYS A 20 4.26 -52.03 -18.85
N LYS A 21 3.03 -52.48 -18.55
CA LYS A 21 2.16 -51.87 -17.54
C LYS A 21 2.76 -51.98 -16.14
N LYS A 22 3.33 -53.13 -15.79
CA LYS A 22 4.02 -53.40 -14.52
C LYS A 22 5.27 -52.53 -14.38
N ALA A 23 6.12 -52.44 -15.40
CA ALA A 23 7.30 -51.58 -15.42
C ALA A 23 6.92 -50.10 -15.27
N ASN A 24 5.87 -49.65 -15.96
CA ASN A 24 5.36 -48.28 -15.81
C ASN A 24 4.80 -48.02 -14.40
N PHE A 25 4.08 -48.99 -13.82
CA PHE A 25 3.56 -48.87 -12.46
C PHE A 25 4.68 -48.79 -11.42
N LEU A 26 5.70 -49.66 -11.54
CA LEU A 26 6.89 -49.64 -10.69
C LEU A 26 7.65 -48.31 -10.80
N THR A 27 7.89 -47.86 -12.03
CA THR A 27 8.56 -46.56 -12.29
C THR A 27 7.78 -45.41 -11.65
N ARG A 28 6.46 -45.38 -11.82
CA ARG A 28 5.61 -44.35 -11.21
C ARG A 28 5.61 -44.42 -9.70
N THR A 29 5.54 -45.61 -9.12
CA THR A 29 5.54 -45.78 -7.66
C THR A 29 6.87 -45.31 -7.07
N PHE A 30 8.00 -45.71 -7.67
CA PHE A 30 9.33 -45.30 -7.25
C PHE A 30 9.50 -43.78 -7.28
N TRP A 31 9.20 -43.13 -8.41
CA TRP A 31 9.36 -41.68 -8.52
C TRP A 31 8.34 -40.90 -7.67
N THR A 32 7.16 -41.46 -7.40
CA THR A 32 6.21 -40.87 -6.43
C THR A 32 6.83 -40.85 -5.04
N LEU A 33 7.42 -41.96 -4.59
CA LEU A 33 8.09 -42.04 -3.29
C LEU A 33 9.29 -41.09 -3.22
N VAL A 34 10.12 -41.03 -4.27
CA VAL A 34 11.26 -40.10 -4.35
C VAL A 34 10.80 -38.65 -4.22
N MET A 35 9.77 -38.23 -4.96
CA MET A 35 9.24 -36.87 -4.89
C MET A 35 8.65 -36.56 -3.52
N PHE A 36 7.85 -37.47 -2.98
CA PHE A 36 7.21 -37.29 -1.68
C PHE A 36 8.23 -37.20 -0.55
N VAL A 37 9.14 -38.18 -0.45
CA VAL A 37 10.18 -38.21 0.59
C VAL A 37 11.14 -37.02 0.41
N GLY A 38 11.53 -36.70 -0.82
CA GLY A 38 12.41 -35.57 -1.11
C GLY A 38 11.80 -34.24 -0.70
N PHE A 39 10.52 -34.01 -1.00
CA PHE A 39 9.81 -32.79 -0.61
C PHE A 39 9.70 -32.66 0.91
N PHE A 40 9.24 -33.70 1.62
CA PHE A 40 9.10 -33.64 3.07
C PHE A 40 10.45 -33.57 3.79
N ALA A 41 11.48 -34.23 3.26
CA ALA A 41 12.85 -34.09 3.77
C ALA A 41 13.33 -32.63 3.62
N ALA A 42 13.10 -31.99 2.48
CA ALA A 42 13.43 -30.58 2.31
C ALA A 42 12.62 -29.66 3.23
N LEU A 43 11.33 -29.94 3.43
CA LEU A 43 10.47 -29.22 4.36
C LEU A 43 10.98 -29.30 5.80
N VAL A 44 11.46 -30.48 6.22
CA VAL A 44 12.08 -30.70 7.53
C VAL A 44 13.44 -30.00 7.65
N MET A 45 14.26 -30.04 6.59
CA MET A 45 15.59 -29.42 6.57
C MET A 45 15.56 -27.88 6.56
N GLY A 46 14.44 -27.26 6.17
CA GLY A 46 14.21 -25.83 6.38
C GLY A 46 14.02 -25.02 5.09
N HIS A 47 13.99 -23.70 5.28
CA HIS A 47 13.63 -22.71 4.25
C HIS A 47 14.56 -22.74 3.05
N LEU A 48 15.88 -22.87 3.26
CA LEU A 48 16.87 -22.90 2.18
C LEU A 48 16.59 -24.03 1.18
N TYR A 49 16.28 -25.24 1.66
CA TYR A 49 16.04 -26.38 0.79
C TYR A 49 14.75 -26.25 0.00
N ILE A 50 13.71 -25.67 0.60
CA ILE A 50 12.46 -25.35 -0.11
C ILE A 50 12.72 -24.30 -1.20
N ILE A 51 13.50 -23.25 -0.91
CA ILE A 51 13.89 -22.24 -1.91
C ILE A 51 14.68 -22.88 -3.06
N CYS A 52 15.62 -23.78 -2.77
CA CYS A 52 16.35 -24.54 -3.79
C CYS A 52 15.42 -25.40 -4.64
N ILE A 53 14.42 -26.06 -4.05
CA ILE A 53 13.41 -26.84 -4.78
C ILE A 53 12.58 -25.94 -5.68
N ILE A 54 12.06 -24.82 -5.18
CA ILE A 54 11.28 -23.86 -5.98
C ILE A 54 12.12 -23.36 -7.15
N THR A 55 13.39 -23.02 -6.89
CA THR A 55 14.34 -22.57 -7.91
C THR A 55 14.60 -23.66 -8.97
N ALA A 56 14.75 -24.92 -8.57
CA ALA A 56 14.91 -26.03 -9.52
C ALA A 56 13.64 -26.26 -10.35
N ILE A 57 12.48 -26.24 -9.71
CA ILE A 57 11.18 -26.41 -10.36
C ILE A 57 10.97 -25.35 -11.44
N GLN A 58 11.19 -24.06 -11.13
CA GLN A 58 11.02 -23.00 -12.13
C GLN A 58 11.98 -23.14 -13.31
N ILE A 59 13.23 -23.57 -13.09
CA ILE A 59 14.24 -23.73 -14.15
C ILE A 59 13.82 -24.86 -15.09
N ILE A 60 13.34 -25.97 -14.52
CA ILE A 60 12.84 -27.12 -15.28
C ILE A 60 11.57 -26.73 -16.05
N SER A 61 10.60 -26.05 -15.42
CA SER A 61 9.38 -25.60 -16.09
C SER A 61 9.66 -24.59 -17.20
N PHE A 62 10.56 -23.63 -16.97
CA PHE A 62 10.99 -22.68 -17.99
C PHE A 62 11.61 -23.41 -19.18
N LYS A 63 12.52 -24.35 -18.93
CA LYS A 63 13.14 -25.18 -19.98
C LYS A 63 12.09 -25.94 -20.81
N GLU A 64 11.09 -26.55 -20.17
CA GLU A 64 10.01 -27.28 -20.85
C GLU A 64 9.17 -26.36 -21.75
N VAL A 65 8.73 -25.21 -21.25
CA VAL A 65 7.94 -24.25 -22.03
C VAL A 65 8.72 -23.69 -23.22
N ILE A 66 10.00 -23.35 -23.03
CA ILE A 66 10.87 -22.89 -24.12
C ILE A 66 11.11 -24.01 -25.14
N ALA A 67 11.24 -25.26 -24.70
CA ALA A 67 11.47 -26.39 -25.60
C ALA A 67 10.30 -26.58 -26.58
N ILE A 68 9.05 -26.37 -26.15
CA ILE A 68 7.86 -26.44 -27.00
C ILE A 68 7.86 -25.35 -28.07
N ALA A 69 8.26 -24.13 -27.69
CA ALA A 69 8.35 -23.02 -28.63
C ALA A 69 9.44 -23.25 -29.69
N SER A 70 10.46 -24.06 -29.40
CA SER A 70 11.61 -24.29 -30.30
C SER A 70 11.35 -25.46 -31.27
N VAL A 71 11.13 -25.16 -32.56
CA VAL A 71 10.94 -26.20 -33.59
C VAL A 71 12.28 -26.87 -33.96
N PRO A 72 12.41 -28.21 -33.91
CA PRO A 72 13.70 -28.91 -34.05
C PRO A 72 14.46 -28.68 -35.37
N SER A 73 13.77 -28.49 -36.49
CA SER A 73 14.40 -28.37 -37.82
C SER A 73 15.02 -27.00 -38.11
N ARG A 74 14.49 -25.91 -37.52
CA ARG A 74 14.99 -24.52 -37.71
C ARG A 74 15.95 -24.08 -36.60
N ALA A 75 15.96 -24.75 -35.45
CA ALA A 75 16.80 -24.43 -34.30
C ALA A 75 18.30 -24.71 -34.50
N ARG A 76 18.69 -25.43 -35.56
CA ARG A 76 20.09 -25.83 -35.81
C ARG A 76 20.98 -24.70 -36.36
N GLN A 77 20.39 -23.68 -37.01
CA GLN A 77 21.14 -22.57 -37.62
C GLN A 77 21.38 -21.36 -36.69
N LEU A 78 20.65 -21.23 -35.58
CA LEU A 78 20.69 -20.03 -34.71
C LEU A 78 21.13 -20.37 -33.27
N ARG A 79 22.44 -20.58 -33.07
CA ARG A 79 23.02 -20.92 -31.75
C ARG A 79 22.85 -19.79 -30.71
N SER A 80 22.85 -18.53 -31.18
CA SER A 80 22.71 -17.32 -30.35
C SER A 80 21.36 -17.20 -29.63
N SER A 81 20.27 -17.69 -30.24
CA SER A 81 18.93 -17.60 -29.63
C SER A 81 18.76 -18.51 -28.41
N LYS A 82 19.50 -19.63 -28.33
CA LYS A 82 19.44 -20.53 -27.17
C LYS A 82 20.16 -19.96 -25.95
N SER A 83 21.34 -19.36 -26.15
CA SER A 83 22.06 -18.67 -25.07
C SER A 83 21.27 -17.48 -24.55
N LEU A 84 20.52 -16.80 -25.42
CA LEU A 84 19.73 -15.64 -25.05
C LEU A 84 18.55 -16.00 -24.13
N ASN A 85 17.90 -17.15 -24.31
CA ASN A 85 16.82 -17.57 -23.39
C ASN A 85 17.32 -17.78 -21.96
N TRP A 86 18.51 -18.39 -21.80
CA TRP A 86 19.14 -18.57 -20.49
C TRP A 86 19.65 -17.26 -19.91
N TYR A 87 20.14 -16.35 -20.76
CA TYR A 87 20.49 -14.99 -20.35
C TYR A 87 19.29 -14.27 -19.76
N TRP A 88 18.14 -14.28 -20.44
CA TRP A 88 16.93 -13.65 -19.93
C TRP A 88 16.46 -14.26 -18.61
N LEU A 89 16.51 -15.58 -18.47
CA LEU A 89 16.21 -16.25 -17.21
C LEU A 89 17.12 -15.76 -16.08
N ALA A 90 18.43 -15.74 -16.31
CA ALA A 90 19.41 -15.28 -15.32
C ALA A 90 19.19 -13.81 -14.95
N THR A 91 18.95 -12.94 -15.92
CA THR A 91 18.68 -11.51 -15.70
C THR A 91 17.39 -11.29 -14.91
N THR A 92 16.30 -12.00 -15.23
CA THR A 92 15.05 -11.90 -14.49
C THR A 92 15.16 -12.47 -13.08
N MET A 93 15.84 -13.61 -12.91
CA MET A 93 16.12 -14.16 -11.59
C MET A 93 16.99 -13.21 -10.76
N TYR A 94 18.01 -12.60 -11.35
CA TYR A 94 18.81 -11.58 -10.68
C TYR A 94 17.93 -10.43 -10.21
N PHE A 95 17.13 -9.83 -11.11
CA PHE A 95 16.24 -8.72 -10.78
C PHE A 95 15.30 -9.03 -9.62
N LEU A 96 14.56 -10.14 -9.72
CA LEU A 96 13.54 -10.51 -8.74
C LEU A 96 14.14 -11.02 -7.43
N TYR A 97 15.11 -11.95 -7.51
CA TYR A 97 15.61 -12.65 -6.31
C TYR A 97 16.69 -11.84 -5.62
N GLY A 98 17.43 -11.02 -6.37
CA GLY A 98 18.38 -10.07 -5.81
C GLY A 98 17.72 -9.12 -4.82
N GLU A 99 16.54 -8.58 -5.14
CA GLU A 99 15.82 -7.69 -4.21
C GLU A 99 15.41 -8.41 -2.93
N THR A 100 14.87 -9.62 -3.02
CA THR A 100 14.53 -10.45 -1.83
C THR A 100 15.77 -10.78 -1.01
N VAL A 101 16.88 -11.18 -1.64
CA VAL A 101 18.13 -11.52 -0.96
C VAL A 101 18.72 -10.29 -0.26
N ILE A 102 18.73 -9.12 -0.92
CA ILE A 102 19.19 -7.87 -0.33
C ILE A 102 18.33 -7.52 0.89
N TYR A 103 17.00 -7.64 0.79
CA TYR A 103 16.07 -7.32 1.87
C TYR A 103 16.29 -8.20 3.11
N TYR A 104 16.32 -9.53 2.96
CA TYR A 104 16.45 -10.46 4.09
C TYR A 104 17.90 -10.58 4.61
N PHE A 105 18.91 -10.40 3.76
CA PHE A 105 20.34 -10.55 4.12
C PHE A 105 21.12 -9.24 4.08
N LYS A 106 20.46 -8.09 4.27
CA LYS A 106 21.10 -6.77 4.23
C LYS A 106 22.35 -6.67 5.11
N HIS A 107 22.34 -7.31 6.27
CA HIS A 107 23.46 -7.29 7.23
C HIS A 107 24.71 -8.03 6.72
N ILE A 108 24.56 -8.97 5.78
CA ILE A 108 25.68 -9.67 5.13
C ILE A 108 26.08 -8.90 3.87
N VAL A 109 25.09 -8.55 3.05
CA VAL A 109 25.30 -7.99 1.71
C VAL A 109 25.86 -6.56 1.76
N LEU A 110 25.44 -5.74 2.72
CA LEU A 110 25.89 -4.34 2.84
C LEU A 110 27.26 -4.17 3.51
N VAL A 111 27.82 -5.24 4.09
CA VAL A 111 29.13 -5.19 4.78
C VAL A 111 30.28 -5.60 3.85
N ASP A 112 29.99 -6.42 2.83
CA ASP A 112 30.99 -6.89 1.88
C ASP A 112 31.26 -5.86 0.76
N LYS A 113 32.53 -5.53 0.52
CA LYS A 113 32.93 -4.50 -0.46
C LYS A 113 32.61 -4.87 -1.91
N VAL A 114 32.51 -6.16 -2.24
CA VAL A 114 32.20 -6.65 -3.59
C VAL A 114 30.70 -6.72 -3.79
N LEU A 115 29.95 -7.15 -2.77
CA LEU A 115 28.48 -7.26 -2.84
C LEU A 115 27.77 -5.92 -2.67
N LEU A 116 28.37 -4.95 -1.98
CA LEU A 116 27.77 -3.65 -1.71
C LEU A 116 27.34 -2.91 -3.00
N PRO A 117 28.19 -2.74 -4.04
CA PRO A 117 27.76 -2.10 -5.29
C PRO A 117 26.66 -2.88 -6.02
N LEU A 118 26.68 -4.21 -5.94
CA LEU A 118 25.65 -5.06 -6.55
C LEU A 118 24.29 -4.85 -5.87
N ALA A 119 24.28 -4.60 -4.56
CA ALA A 119 23.08 -4.35 -3.80
C ALA A 119 22.57 -2.91 -3.92
N THR A 120 23.44 -1.90 -3.76
CA THR A 120 23.04 -0.48 -3.82
C THR A 120 22.60 -0.05 -5.21
N HIS A 121 23.18 -0.65 -6.26
CA HIS A 121 22.83 -0.37 -7.65
C HIS A 121 22.01 -1.49 -8.30
N HIS A 122 21.45 -2.41 -7.50
CA HIS A 122 20.73 -3.61 -7.96
C HIS A 122 19.73 -3.33 -9.10
N ARG A 123 18.85 -2.34 -8.90
CA ARG A 123 17.82 -1.97 -9.88
C ARG A 123 18.42 -1.46 -11.19
N PHE A 124 19.45 -0.61 -11.10
CA PHE A 124 20.12 -0.06 -12.27
C PHE A 124 20.91 -1.15 -13.03
N ILE A 125 21.66 -2.00 -12.31
CA ILE A 125 22.37 -3.14 -12.90
C ILE A 125 21.40 -4.07 -13.61
N SER A 126 20.26 -4.39 -12.99
CA SER A 126 19.21 -5.22 -13.60
C SER A 126 18.66 -4.61 -14.88
N PHE A 127 18.40 -3.30 -14.88
CA PHE A 127 17.98 -2.57 -16.08
C PHE A 127 19.03 -2.66 -17.19
N ILE A 128 20.31 -2.41 -16.86
CA ILE A 128 21.42 -2.48 -17.81
C ILE A 128 21.58 -3.89 -18.39
N LEU A 129 21.49 -4.95 -17.57
CA LEU A 129 21.49 -6.34 -18.04
C LEU A 129 20.32 -6.60 -19.00
N TYR A 130 19.13 -6.09 -18.71
CA TYR A 130 18.01 -6.23 -19.62
C TYR A 130 18.27 -5.53 -20.97
N ILE A 131 18.78 -4.29 -20.94
CA ILE A 131 19.12 -3.53 -22.15
C ILE A 131 20.22 -4.23 -22.96
N PHE A 132 21.24 -4.79 -22.33
CA PHE A 132 22.26 -5.59 -23.03
C PHE A 132 21.66 -6.80 -23.73
N GLY A 133 20.78 -7.55 -23.07
CA GLY A 133 20.05 -8.65 -23.70
C GLY A 133 19.20 -8.19 -24.89
N PHE A 134 18.59 -7.01 -24.78
CA PHE A 134 17.73 -6.45 -25.83
C PHE A 134 18.55 -6.02 -27.05
N VAL A 135 19.64 -5.29 -26.83
CA VAL A 135 20.59 -4.92 -27.89
C VAL A 135 21.17 -6.17 -28.54
N PHE A 136 21.56 -7.18 -27.75
CA PHE A 136 22.04 -8.45 -28.26
C PHE A 136 20.98 -9.17 -29.11
N PHE A 137 19.72 -9.18 -28.68
CA PHE A 137 18.61 -9.71 -29.48
C PHE A 137 18.50 -9.01 -30.84
N VAL A 138 18.46 -7.67 -30.83
CA VAL A 138 18.33 -6.86 -32.06
C VAL A 138 19.51 -7.07 -33.00
N THR A 139 20.74 -7.08 -32.48
CA THR A 139 21.94 -7.36 -33.30
C THR A 139 22.00 -8.80 -33.82
N SER A 140 21.33 -9.74 -33.15
CA SER A 140 21.24 -11.14 -33.59
C SER A 140 20.17 -11.40 -34.67
N LEU A 141 19.39 -10.39 -35.06
CA LEU A 141 18.32 -10.54 -36.06
C LEU A 141 18.90 -10.90 -37.43
N GLN A 142 18.35 -11.95 -38.04
CA GLN A 142 18.76 -12.43 -39.36
C GLN A 142 17.61 -12.34 -40.36
N ALA A 143 17.89 -11.74 -41.52
CA ALA A 143 16.92 -11.67 -42.61
C ALA A 143 16.41 -13.07 -42.98
N GLY A 144 15.10 -13.18 -43.20
CA GLY A 144 14.42 -14.46 -43.45
C GLY A 144 13.98 -15.22 -42.19
N HIS A 145 14.43 -14.83 -40.99
CA HIS A 145 14.09 -15.51 -39.73
C HIS A 145 13.34 -14.63 -38.71
N TYR A 146 13.00 -13.39 -39.04
CA TYR A 146 12.38 -12.42 -38.11
C TYR A 146 11.14 -12.97 -37.39
N LYS A 147 10.18 -13.55 -38.12
CA LYS A 147 8.96 -14.11 -37.51
C LYS A 147 9.31 -15.15 -36.45
N PHE A 148 10.29 -16.01 -36.70
CA PHE A 148 10.74 -17.00 -35.74
C PHE A 148 11.42 -16.35 -34.53
N GLN A 149 12.34 -15.41 -34.75
CA GLN A 149 13.08 -14.75 -33.66
C GLN A 149 12.17 -13.91 -32.76
N PHE A 150 11.24 -13.13 -33.32
CA PHE A 150 10.24 -12.40 -32.55
C PHE A 150 9.25 -13.33 -31.83
N THR A 151 8.87 -14.45 -32.44
CA THR A 151 8.06 -15.47 -31.76
C THR A 151 8.83 -16.04 -30.56
N GLN A 152 10.10 -16.44 -30.72
CA GLN A 152 10.93 -16.91 -29.60
C GLN A 152 11.06 -15.85 -28.50
N PHE A 153 11.31 -14.59 -28.87
CA PHE A 153 11.40 -13.48 -27.93
C PHE A 153 10.11 -13.32 -27.11
N ALA A 154 8.95 -13.35 -27.77
CA ALA A 154 7.65 -13.26 -27.10
C ALA A 154 7.39 -14.48 -26.18
N TRP A 155 7.69 -15.70 -26.65
CA TRP A 155 7.55 -16.92 -25.85
C TRP A 155 8.44 -16.89 -24.62
N THR A 156 9.68 -16.42 -24.76
CA THR A 156 10.61 -16.28 -23.64
C THR A 156 10.08 -15.31 -22.60
N HIS A 157 9.64 -14.12 -23.00
CA HIS A 157 9.10 -13.13 -22.05
C HIS A 157 7.80 -13.58 -21.41
N MET A 158 6.92 -14.26 -22.15
CA MET A 158 5.72 -14.87 -21.59
C MET A 158 6.07 -15.95 -20.55
N ALA A 159 7.06 -16.81 -20.83
CA ALA A 159 7.50 -17.84 -19.89
C ALA A 159 8.12 -17.23 -18.63
N LEU A 160 8.93 -16.18 -18.76
CA LEU A 160 9.48 -15.44 -17.62
C LEU A 160 8.35 -14.86 -16.74
N TYR A 161 7.34 -14.26 -17.36
CA TYR A 161 6.20 -13.70 -16.65
C TYR A 161 5.35 -14.77 -15.96
N LEU A 162 4.98 -15.84 -16.67
CA LEU A 162 4.08 -16.86 -16.12
C LEU A 162 4.75 -17.81 -15.14
N ILE A 163 6.06 -18.03 -15.23
CA ILE A 163 6.79 -18.99 -14.40
C ILE A 163 7.66 -18.26 -13.37
N VAL A 164 8.57 -17.40 -13.81
CA VAL A 164 9.62 -16.84 -12.92
C VAL A 164 9.04 -15.79 -11.97
N VAL A 165 8.18 -14.90 -12.47
CA VAL A 165 7.51 -13.90 -11.61
C VAL A 165 6.58 -14.59 -10.61
N GLN A 166 5.82 -15.61 -11.03
CA GLN A 166 4.95 -16.35 -10.10
C GLN A 166 5.75 -17.16 -9.07
N ALA A 167 6.87 -17.78 -9.49
CA ALA A 167 7.78 -18.47 -8.59
C ALA A 167 8.44 -17.52 -7.56
N HIS A 168 8.76 -16.29 -7.96
CA HIS A 168 9.25 -15.26 -7.02
C HIS A 168 8.26 -15.03 -5.87
N PHE A 169 6.97 -14.90 -6.17
CA PHE A 169 5.95 -14.73 -5.13
C PHE A 169 5.79 -15.97 -4.24
N ILE A 170 5.93 -17.18 -4.79
CA ILE A 170 5.98 -18.41 -3.99
C ILE A 170 7.16 -18.37 -3.01
N MET A 171 8.34 -17.95 -3.45
CA MET A 171 9.48 -17.83 -2.55
C MET A 171 9.25 -16.76 -1.48
N ASN A 172 8.66 -15.62 -1.82
CA ASN A 172 8.32 -14.60 -0.81
C ASN A 172 7.34 -15.14 0.23
N ASN A 173 6.37 -15.98 -0.15
CA ASN A 173 5.52 -16.67 0.84
C ASN A 173 6.33 -17.54 1.81
N VAL A 174 7.38 -18.23 1.33
CA VAL A 174 8.28 -19.02 2.21
C VAL A 174 8.98 -18.10 3.21
N PHE A 175 9.43 -16.93 2.79
CA PHE A 175 10.09 -15.97 3.67
C PHE A 175 9.16 -15.37 4.73
N GLU A 176 7.89 -15.12 4.41
CA GLU A 176 6.88 -14.63 5.35
C GLU A 176 6.41 -15.71 6.36
N GLY A 177 6.67 -16.97 6.04
CA GLY A 177 6.45 -18.11 6.93
C GLY A 177 6.05 -19.36 6.14
N MET A 178 6.60 -20.52 6.51
CA MET A 178 6.41 -21.78 5.79
C MET A 178 4.93 -22.17 5.59
N ILE A 179 4.02 -21.73 6.49
CA ILE A 179 2.58 -21.95 6.36
C ILE A 179 2.02 -21.32 5.08
N TRP A 180 2.46 -20.13 4.67
CA TRP A 180 1.98 -19.43 3.48
C TRP A 180 2.45 -20.08 2.17
N PHE A 181 3.42 -20.99 2.25
CA PHE A 181 3.82 -21.84 1.14
C PHE A 181 3.12 -23.21 1.20
N PHE A 182 3.27 -23.92 2.31
CA PHE A 182 2.89 -25.32 2.43
C PHE A 182 1.37 -25.52 2.46
N LEU A 183 0.62 -24.67 3.17
CA LEU A 183 -0.83 -24.80 3.30
C LEU A 183 -1.55 -24.63 1.93
N PRO A 184 -1.32 -23.55 1.15
CA PRO A 184 -1.87 -23.41 -0.19
C PRO A 184 -1.47 -24.54 -1.14
N ALA A 185 -0.20 -24.96 -1.11
CA ALA A 185 0.29 -26.03 -1.98
C ALA A 185 -0.41 -27.36 -1.67
N ALA A 186 -0.58 -27.68 -0.38
CA ALA A 186 -1.31 -28.86 0.07
C ALA A 186 -2.80 -28.79 -0.27
N MET A 187 -3.42 -27.61 -0.23
CA MET A 187 -4.82 -27.42 -0.67
C MET A 187 -4.99 -27.73 -2.16
N VAL A 188 -4.09 -27.25 -3.03
CA VAL A 188 -4.17 -27.54 -4.48
C VAL A 188 -4.01 -29.04 -4.75
N ILE A 189 -3.05 -29.70 -4.10
CA ILE A 189 -2.84 -31.15 -4.22
C ILE A 189 -4.09 -31.92 -3.77
N THR A 190 -4.65 -31.51 -2.62
CA THR A 190 -5.86 -32.12 -2.05
C THR A 190 -7.06 -31.92 -2.97
N ASN A 191 -7.21 -30.72 -3.54
CA ASN A 191 -8.26 -30.41 -4.49
C ASN A 191 -8.17 -31.31 -5.72
N ASP A 192 -6.98 -31.49 -6.30
CA ASP A 192 -6.81 -32.37 -7.46
C ASP A 192 -7.13 -33.85 -7.16
N ILE A 193 -6.74 -34.34 -5.98
CA ILE A 193 -7.05 -35.70 -5.53
C ILE A 193 -8.56 -35.89 -5.39
N TRP A 194 -9.23 -35.00 -4.66
CA TRP A 194 -10.67 -35.12 -4.42
C TRP A 194 -11.50 -34.84 -5.67
N ALA A 195 -11.06 -33.95 -6.56
CA ALA A 195 -11.70 -33.72 -7.85
C ALA A 195 -11.67 -34.97 -8.71
N TYR A 196 -10.58 -35.74 -8.65
CA TYR A 196 -10.49 -37.04 -9.29
C TYR A 196 -11.39 -38.06 -8.59
N LEU A 197 -11.24 -38.29 -7.28
CA LEU A 197 -11.97 -39.32 -6.55
C LEU A 197 -13.50 -39.15 -6.62
N VAL A 198 -14.01 -37.95 -6.36
CA VAL A 198 -15.44 -37.64 -6.48
C VAL A 198 -15.87 -37.68 -7.95
N GLY A 199 -15.00 -37.25 -8.85
CA GLY A 199 -15.28 -37.28 -10.29
C GLY A 199 -15.49 -38.68 -10.86
N ILE A 200 -14.75 -39.70 -10.40
CA ILE A 200 -14.94 -41.08 -10.89
C ILE A 200 -16.13 -41.76 -10.21
N THR A 201 -16.42 -41.41 -8.95
CA THR A 201 -17.47 -42.07 -8.14
C THR A 201 -18.86 -41.49 -8.40
N PHE A 202 -18.97 -40.18 -8.57
CA PHE A 202 -20.25 -39.47 -8.71
C PHE A 202 -20.36 -38.62 -9.98
N GLY A 203 -19.30 -38.49 -10.76
CA GLY A 203 -19.26 -37.60 -11.93
C GLY A 203 -20.19 -38.03 -13.05
N ARG A 204 -21.11 -37.15 -13.43
CA ARG A 204 -22.05 -37.36 -14.56
C ARG A 204 -22.03 -36.18 -15.52
N THR A 205 -21.73 -34.98 -15.02
CA THR A 205 -21.81 -33.75 -15.80
C THR A 205 -20.41 -33.25 -16.14
N GLN A 206 -20.10 -33.10 -17.44
CA GLN A 206 -18.81 -32.57 -17.88
C GLN A 206 -18.67 -31.08 -17.52
N LEU A 207 -17.52 -30.70 -16.96
CA LEU A 207 -17.24 -29.32 -16.54
C LEU A 207 -16.88 -28.41 -17.73
N ILE A 208 -15.91 -28.82 -18.57
CA ILE A 208 -15.44 -28.02 -19.70
C ILE A 208 -15.07 -28.91 -20.90
N LYS A 209 -15.40 -28.47 -22.11
CA LYS A 209 -15.10 -29.19 -23.37
C LYS A 209 -13.61 -29.47 -23.58
N LEU A 210 -12.77 -28.55 -23.10
CA LEU A 210 -11.31 -28.64 -23.23
C LEU A 210 -10.70 -29.81 -22.42
N SER A 211 -11.37 -30.25 -21.35
CA SER A 211 -10.92 -31.33 -20.48
C SER A 211 -12.04 -32.37 -20.23
N PRO A 212 -12.17 -33.36 -21.13
CA PRO A 212 -13.32 -34.29 -21.14
C PRO A 212 -13.51 -35.13 -19.87
N LYS A 213 -12.46 -35.28 -19.06
CA LYS A 213 -12.46 -36.13 -17.86
C LYS A 213 -12.83 -35.38 -16.57
N LYS A 214 -13.01 -34.06 -16.63
CA LYS A 214 -13.32 -33.23 -15.45
C LYS A 214 -14.83 -33.04 -15.35
N THR A 215 -15.40 -33.33 -14.18
CA THR A 215 -16.85 -33.29 -13.92
C THR A 215 -17.22 -32.20 -12.93
N VAL A 216 -18.46 -31.72 -12.99
CA VAL A 216 -19.00 -30.70 -12.08
C VAL A 216 -19.10 -31.26 -10.66
N GLU A 217 -19.56 -32.51 -10.52
CA GLU A 217 -19.69 -33.16 -9.21
C GLU A 217 -18.30 -33.35 -8.56
N GLY A 218 -17.30 -33.72 -9.36
CA GLY A 218 -15.91 -33.79 -8.92
C GLY A 218 -15.40 -32.43 -8.42
N PHE A 219 -15.70 -31.37 -9.16
CA PHE A 219 -15.29 -30.01 -8.81
C PHE A 219 -15.93 -29.51 -7.49
N VAL A 220 -17.24 -29.70 -7.31
CA VAL A 220 -17.95 -29.31 -6.07
C VAL A 220 -17.49 -30.15 -4.88
N GLY A 221 -17.34 -31.47 -5.06
CA GLY A 221 -16.85 -32.34 -3.99
C GLY A 221 -15.43 -32.00 -3.55
N ALA A 222 -14.55 -31.66 -4.50
CA ALA A 222 -13.20 -31.18 -4.20
C ALA A 222 -13.20 -29.90 -3.38
N TRP A 223 -14.09 -28.96 -3.67
CA TRP A 223 -14.20 -27.71 -2.91
C TRP A 223 -14.51 -27.94 -1.44
N ILE A 224 -15.54 -28.75 -1.15
CA ILE A 224 -15.94 -29.09 0.22
C ILE A 224 -14.78 -29.79 0.96
N MET A 225 -14.17 -30.79 0.33
CA MET A 225 -13.08 -31.55 0.95
C MET A 225 -11.82 -30.71 1.16
N THR A 226 -11.53 -29.77 0.26
CA THR A 226 -10.38 -28.85 0.38
C THR A 226 -10.58 -27.87 1.53
N ILE A 227 -11.80 -27.38 1.78
CA ILE A 227 -12.12 -26.56 2.95
C ILE A 227 -11.90 -27.36 4.24
N VAL A 228 -12.45 -28.58 4.33
CA VAL A 228 -12.32 -29.43 5.52
C VAL A 228 -10.85 -29.73 5.79
N PHE A 229 -10.11 -30.17 4.78
CA PHE A 229 -8.68 -30.45 4.89
C PHE A 229 -7.87 -29.21 5.28
N GLY A 230 -8.13 -28.06 4.63
CA GLY A 230 -7.47 -26.80 4.93
C GLY A 230 -7.65 -26.39 6.39
N MET A 231 -8.87 -26.49 6.91
CA MET A 231 -9.18 -26.17 8.31
C MET A 231 -8.43 -27.09 9.30
N LEU A 232 -8.41 -28.40 9.02
CA LEU A 232 -7.67 -29.37 9.83
C LEU A 232 -6.16 -29.10 9.80
N LEU A 233 -5.60 -28.85 8.61
CA LEU A 233 -4.18 -28.62 8.43
C LEU A 233 -3.76 -27.29 9.08
N THR A 234 -4.52 -26.21 8.93
CA THR A 234 -4.26 -24.93 9.62
C THR A 234 -4.19 -25.10 11.13
N ASN A 235 -5.13 -25.87 11.73
CA ASN A 235 -5.14 -26.16 13.17
C ASN A 235 -3.90 -26.93 13.65
N LEU A 236 -3.30 -27.74 12.78
CA LEU A 236 -2.06 -28.45 13.06
C LEU A 236 -0.86 -27.51 12.92
N LEU A 237 -0.75 -26.81 11.79
CA LEU A 237 0.41 -25.97 11.46
C LEU A 237 0.55 -24.76 12.40
N MET A 238 -0.57 -24.15 12.80
CA MET A 238 -0.54 -22.97 13.67
C MET A 238 0.06 -23.23 15.07
N ARG A 239 0.24 -24.50 15.47
CA ARG A 239 0.83 -24.89 16.76
C ARG A 239 2.35 -24.82 16.77
N SER A 240 2.98 -24.80 15.61
CA SER A 240 4.43 -24.82 15.47
C SER A 240 4.97 -23.46 15.05
N SER A 241 5.96 -22.95 15.79
CA SER A 241 6.63 -21.69 15.46
C SER A 241 7.37 -21.75 14.12
N PHE A 242 7.93 -22.91 13.77
CA PHE A 242 8.62 -23.15 12.50
C PHE A 242 7.73 -22.84 11.28
N PHE A 243 6.43 -23.10 11.36
CA PHE A 243 5.51 -22.84 10.25
C PHE A 243 4.99 -21.40 10.19
N ILE A 244 4.80 -20.77 11.34
CA ILE A 244 4.12 -19.46 11.42
C ILE A 244 5.08 -18.27 11.47
N CYS A 245 6.34 -18.49 11.83
CA CYS A 245 7.31 -17.41 11.94
C CYS A 245 7.95 -17.06 10.59
N PRO A 246 8.15 -15.77 10.31
CA PRO A 246 8.92 -15.34 9.15
C PRO A 246 10.40 -15.74 9.30
N VAL A 247 11.09 -15.87 8.17
CA VAL A 247 12.49 -16.29 8.11
C VAL A 247 13.42 -15.21 8.63
N THR A 248 14.16 -15.55 9.68
CA THR A 248 15.29 -14.75 10.18
C THR A 248 16.64 -15.44 9.95
N ASP A 249 16.63 -16.77 9.87
CA ASP A 249 17.80 -17.60 9.56
C ASP A 249 17.42 -18.68 8.53
N LEU A 250 18.16 -18.74 7.42
CA LEU A 250 17.95 -19.74 6.36
C LEU A 250 18.39 -21.15 6.75
N ALA A 251 19.32 -21.27 7.71
CA ALA A 251 19.79 -22.56 8.21
C ALA A 251 18.83 -23.20 9.21
N ALA A 252 17.81 -22.46 9.65
CA ALA A 252 16.80 -22.97 10.58
C ALA A 252 15.97 -24.09 9.95
N ASN A 253 15.89 -25.20 10.69
CA ASN A 253 15.13 -26.40 10.37
C ASN A 253 14.05 -26.66 11.42
N ILE A 254 13.25 -27.71 11.24
CA ILE A 254 12.13 -27.99 12.16
C ILE A 254 12.57 -28.30 13.60
N PHE A 255 13.82 -28.75 13.80
CA PHE A 255 14.35 -29.11 15.12
C PHE A 255 14.99 -27.92 15.84
N THR A 256 15.62 -27.01 15.10
CA THR A 256 16.14 -25.75 15.67
C THR A 256 15.03 -24.75 15.95
N GLY A 257 13.94 -24.82 15.16
CA GLY A 257 12.82 -23.91 15.25
C GLY A 257 13.18 -22.47 14.83
N LEU A 258 12.17 -21.60 14.87
CA LEU A 258 12.31 -20.15 14.73
C LEU A 258 11.61 -19.49 15.92
N GLU A 259 12.17 -18.38 16.39
CA GLU A 259 11.57 -17.55 17.43
C GLU A 259 11.11 -16.23 16.82
N CYS A 260 9.82 -15.91 16.99
CA CYS A 260 9.25 -14.67 16.52
C CYS A 260 8.06 -14.24 17.40
N THR A 261 7.70 -12.96 17.32
CA THR A 261 6.42 -12.50 17.88
C THR A 261 5.28 -13.02 17.00
N ARG A 262 4.44 -13.90 17.57
CA ARG A 262 3.32 -14.52 16.84
C ARG A 262 2.37 -13.47 16.26
N ASN A 263 2.07 -13.58 14.97
CA ASN A 263 1.07 -12.72 14.33
C ASN A 263 -0.31 -12.94 15.00
N PRO A 264 -1.04 -11.89 15.42
CA PRO A 264 -2.37 -11.97 16.02
C PRO A 264 -3.40 -12.77 15.22
N VAL A 265 -3.20 -12.95 13.91
CA VAL A 265 -4.04 -13.80 13.06
C VAL A 265 -4.09 -15.26 13.54
N PHE A 266 -3.04 -15.72 14.24
CA PHE A 266 -2.95 -17.07 14.80
C PHE A 266 -3.46 -17.18 16.24
N ASN A 267 -3.85 -16.08 16.88
CA ASN A 267 -4.36 -16.09 18.25
C ASN A 267 -5.88 -16.33 18.24
N LEU A 268 -6.36 -17.20 19.13
CA LEU A 268 -7.78 -17.49 19.26
C LEU A 268 -8.54 -16.23 19.72
N LYS A 269 -9.64 -15.92 19.02
CA LYS A 269 -10.57 -14.86 19.39
C LYS A 269 -11.98 -15.43 19.49
N THR A 270 -12.78 -14.89 20.41
CA THR A 270 -14.18 -15.27 20.57
C THR A 270 -15.06 -14.27 19.84
N TYR A 271 -15.79 -14.73 18.84
CA TYR A 271 -16.71 -13.94 18.03
C TYR A 271 -18.15 -14.16 18.53
N ARG A 272 -18.91 -13.07 18.70
CA ARG A 272 -20.35 -13.14 19.00
C ARG A 272 -21.12 -13.10 17.69
N LEU A 273 -21.94 -14.11 17.44
CA LEU A 273 -22.72 -14.20 16.20
C LEU A 273 -23.94 -13.27 16.27
N PRO A 274 -24.34 -12.63 15.15
CA PRO A 274 -25.58 -11.86 15.11
C PRO A 274 -26.80 -12.76 15.35
N PRO A 275 -27.91 -12.23 15.89
CA PRO A 275 -29.11 -13.01 16.18
C PRO A 275 -29.63 -13.70 14.92
N LEU A 276 -29.73 -15.03 14.95
CA LEU A 276 -30.27 -15.80 13.83
C LEU A 276 -31.79 -15.84 13.95
N PHE A 277 -32.51 -15.37 12.93
CA PHE A 277 -33.97 -15.18 12.97
C PHE A 277 -34.76 -16.48 13.26
N PHE A 278 -34.15 -17.64 13.00
CA PHE A 278 -34.75 -18.96 13.14
C PHE A 278 -34.52 -19.62 14.50
N LEU A 279 -33.72 -19.01 15.39
CA LEU A 279 -33.49 -19.51 16.74
C LEU A 279 -34.33 -18.75 17.77
N PRO A 280 -34.79 -19.41 18.86
CA PRO A 280 -35.50 -18.73 19.94
C PRO A 280 -34.67 -17.57 20.52
N PRO A 281 -35.30 -16.45 20.91
CA PRO A 281 -34.60 -15.25 21.42
C PRO A 281 -33.59 -15.55 22.54
N ASN A 282 -33.91 -16.52 23.40
CA ASN A 282 -33.11 -16.91 24.56
C ASN A 282 -31.79 -17.62 24.20
N MET A 283 -31.67 -18.16 22.98
CA MET A 283 -30.43 -18.79 22.48
C MET A 283 -29.55 -17.85 21.66
N ASN A 284 -30.11 -16.72 21.19
CA ASN A 284 -29.41 -15.78 20.31
C ASN A 284 -28.35 -14.95 21.05
N GLU A 285 -28.49 -14.74 22.36
CA GLU A 285 -27.52 -13.95 23.14
C GLU A 285 -26.30 -14.75 23.65
N SER A 286 -26.36 -16.09 23.64
CA SER A 286 -25.30 -16.96 24.16
C SER A 286 -24.37 -17.57 23.11
N LEU A 287 -24.65 -17.39 21.82
CA LEU A 287 -23.90 -18.06 20.75
C LEU A 287 -22.57 -17.35 20.48
N SER A 288 -21.50 -17.91 21.06
CA SER A 288 -20.13 -17.44 20.86
C SER A 288 -19.29 -18.51 20.18
N LEU A 289 -18.45 -18.08 19.25
CA LEU A 289 -17.61 -18.95 18.41
C LEU A 289 -16.15 -18.59 18.63
N THR A 290 -15.39 -19.49 19.25
CA THR A 290 -13.96 -19.32 19.47
C THR A 290 -13.19 -19.89 18.29
N MET A 291 -12.53 -19.03 17.52
CA MET A 291 -11.72 -19.41 16.36
C MET A 291 -10.56 -18.43 16.16
N ALA A 292 -9.48 -18.91 15.54
CA ALA A 292 -8.37 -18.05 15.16
C ALA A 292 -8.70 -17.36 13.83
N PRO A 293 -8.42 -16.05 13.66
CA PRO A 293 -8.66 -15.35 12.40
C PRO A 293 -8.08 -16.05 11.16
N VAL A 294 -6.95 -16.75 11.30
CA VAL A 294 -6.32 -17.53 10.21
C VAL A 294 -7.25 -18.60 9.62
N GLN A 295 -8.22 -19.10 10.39
CA GLN A 295 -9.19 -20.08 9.91
C GLN A 295 -10.18 -19.45 8.92
N PHE A 296 -10.54 -18.18 9.07
CA PHE A 296 -11.31 -17.45 8.04
C PHE A 296 -10.49 -17.26 6.77
N HIS A 297 -9.21 -16.89 6.89
CA HIS A 297 -8.32 -16.76 5.74
C HIS A 297 -8.11 -18.11 5.03
N THR A 298 -8.04 -19.20 5.79
CA THR A 298 -7.97 -20.57 5.26
C THR A 298 -9.17 -20.92 4.39
N LEU A 299 -10.39 -20.48 4.77
CA LEU A 299 -11.59 -20.66 3.96
C LEU A 299 -11.47 -19.96 2.60
N VAL A 300 -10.93 -18.73 2.58
CA VAL A 300 -10.72 -17.96 1.35
C VAL A 300 -9.67 -18.63 0.46
N LEU A 301 -8.54 -19.03 1.05
CA LEU A 301 -7.48 -19.74 0.33
C LEU A 301 -7.97 -21.07 -0.25
N ALA A 302 -8.71 -21.87 0.53
CA ALA A 302 -9.28 -23.14 0.08
C ALA A 302 -10.31 -22.94 -1.05
N THR A 303 -11.12 -21.89 -0.96
CA THR A 303 -12.10 -21.55 -2.00
C THR A 303 -11.40 -21.14 -3.29
N PHE A 304 -10.35 -20.32 -3.22
CA PHE A 304 -9.57 -19.96 -4.39
C PHE A 304 -8.84 -21.17 -5.01
N ALA A 305 -8.22 -22.02 -4.17
CA ALA A 305 -7.53 -23.24 -4.59
C ALA A 305 -8.45 -24.21 -5.35
N SER A 306 -9.74 -24.22 -5.02
CA SER A 306 -10.71 -25.08 -5.69
C SER A 306 -11.40 -24.42 -6.90
N LEU A 307 -11.83 -23.17 -6.77
CA LEU A 307 -12.64 -22.53 -7.81
C LEU A 307 -11.81 -21.91 -8.93
N ILE A 308 -10.66 -21.30 -8.60
CA ILE A 308 -9.91 -20.46 -9.53
C ILE A 308 -8.58 -21.09 -9.93
N ALA A 309 -7.81 -21.64 -8.98
CA ALA A 309 -6.50 -22.22 -9.29
C ALA A 309 -6.53 -23.30 -10.41
N PRO A 310 -7.58 -24.16 -10.54
CA PRO A 310 -7.65 -25.14 -11.63
C PRO A 310 -7.69 -24.55 -13.04
N PHE A 311 -8.03 -23.27 -13.19
CA PHE A 311 -7.96 -22.59 -14.48
C PHE A 311 -6.52 -22.49 -15.02
N GLY A 312 -5.50 -22.53 -14.16
CA GLY A 312 -4.10 -22.69 -14.59
C GLY A 312 -3.91 -24.00 -15.36
N GLY A 313 -4.44 -25.11 -14.84
CA GLY A 313 -4.43 -26.40 -15.51
C GLY A 313 -5.26 -26.45 -16.78
N PHE A 314 -6.38 -25.73 -16.85
CA PHE A 314 -7.16 -25.60 -18.08
C PHE A 314 -6.41 -24.80 -19.15
N PHE A 315 -5.75 -23.71 -18.76
CA PHE A 315 -4.92 -22.92 -19.66
C PHE A 315 -3.74 -23.73 -20.21
N ALA A 316 -3.00 -24.44 -19.34
CA ALA A 316 -1.92 -25.34 -19.73
C ALA A 316 -2.41 -26.45 -20.67
N SER A 317 -3.59 -27.01 -20.39
CA SER A 317 -4.25 -27.99 -21.27
C SER A 317 -4.59 -27.43 -22.65
N GLY A 318 -5.06 -26.19 -22.73
CA GLY A 318 -5.30 -25.48 -24.00
C GLY A 318 -4.05 -25.39 -24.86
N LEU A 319 -2.93 -24.99 -24.24
CA LEU A 319 -1.65 -24.87 -24.91
C LEU A 319 -1.17 -26.22 -25.47
N LYS A 320 -1.25 -27.29 -24.66
CA LYS A 320 -0.89 -28.65 -25.09
C LYS A 320 -1.67 -29.11 -26.33
N ARG A 321 -2.97 -28.82 -26.39
CA ARG A 321 -3.83 -29.17 -27.53
C ARG A 321 -3.46 -28.42 -28.79
N THR A 322 -3.14 -27.13 -28.70
CA THR A 322 -2.70 -26.30 -29.83
C THR A 322 -1.43 -26.85 -30.48
N PHE A 323 -0.47 -27.34 -29.67
CA PHE A 323 0.78 -27.91 -30.16
C PHE A 323 0.74 -29.41 -30.42
N LYS A 324 -0.42 -30.07 -30.25
CA LYS A 324 -0.60 -31.53 -30.39
C LYS A 324 0.37 -32.36 -29.53
N ILE A 325 0.75 -31.83 -28.38
CA ILE A 325 1.57 -32.53 -27.38
C ILE A 325 0.67 -33.02 -26.24
N LYS A 326 1.13 -34.06 -25.53
CA LYS A 326 0.40 -34.61 -24.39
C LYS A 326 0.86 -34.03 -23.06
N ASP A 327 2.17 -33.85 -22.90
CA ASP A 327 2.85 -33.39 -21.71
C ASP A 327 3.86 -32.30 -22.13
N PHE A 328 4.18 -31.35 -21.26
CA PHE A 328 5.14 -30.27 -21.56
C PHE A 328 6.58 -30.77 -21.69
N GLY A 329 6.88 -31.94 -21.10
CA GLY A 329 8.17 -32.61 -21.17
C GLY A 329 8.11 -33.98 -20.49
N ASP A 330 9.28 -34.60 -20.34
CA ASP A 330 9.45 -35.91 -19.69
C ASP A 330 10.42 -35.81 -18.49
N SER A 331 10.42 -34.65 -17.81
CA SER A 331 11.40 -34.36 -16.74
C SER A 331 11.29 -35.30 -15.54
N ILE A 332 10.12 -35.90 -15.32
CA ILE A 332 9.91 -36.88 -14.24
C ILE A 332 9.47 -38.21 -14.86
N PRO A 333 10.30 -39.27 -14.78
CA PRO A 333 9.98 -40.54 -15.42
C PRO A 333 8.64 -41.10 -14.93
N GLY A 334 7.77 -41.44 -15.90
CA GLY A 334 6.42 -41.95 -15.65
C GLY A 334 5.38 -40.91 -15.20
N HIS A 335 5.75 -39.65 -14.99
CA HIS A 335 4.86 -38.60 -14.48
C HIS A 335 4.64 -37.42 -15.45
N GLY A 336 5.44 -37.32 -16.52
CA GLY A 336 5.34 -36.25 -17.51
C GLY A 336 6.20 -35.03 -17.15
N GLY A 337 5.73 -33.84 -17.55
CA GLY A 337 6.44 -32.59 -17.37
C GLY A 337 6.31 -32.03 -15.95
N MET A 338 7.31 -31.25 -15.52
CA MET A 338 7.23 -30.48 -14.29
C MET A 338 6.16 -29.39 -14.38
N THR A 339 6.05 -28.74 -15.54
CA THR A 339 5.07 -27.69 -15.82
C THR A 339 3.64 -28.20 -15.66
N ASP A 340 3.37 -29.45 -16.05
CA ASP A 340 2.06 -30.10 -15.88
C ASP A 340 1.64 -30.29 -14.42
N ARG A 341 2.58 -30.18 -13.46
CA ARG A 341 2.32 -30.34 -12.02
C ARG A 341 2.26 -29.02 -11.27
N MET A 342 2.79 -27.96 -11.88
CA MET A 342 2.98 -26.65 -11.24
C MET A 342 2.06 -25.56 -11.79
N ASP A 343 1.32 -25.83 -12.86
CA ASP A 343 0.41 -24.87 -13.50
C ASP A 343 -0.62 -24.25 -12.53
N CYS A 344 -1.31 -25.07 -11.73
CA CYS A 344 -2.22 -24.60 -10.68
C CYS A 344 -1.47 -23.99 -9.47
N GLN A 345 -0.27 -24.48 -9.19
CA GLN A 345 0.54 -24.07 -8.04
C GLN A 345 1.08 -22.65 -8.20
N PHE A 346 1.50 -22.27 -9.41
CA PHE A 346 1.99 -20.91 -9.69
C PHE A 346 0.92 -19.85 -9.42
N ILE A 347 -0.32 -20.09 -9.90
CA ILE A 347 -1.45 -19.18 -9.67
C ILE A 347 -1.82 -19.12 -8.18
N MET A 348 -1.88 -20.27 -7.50
CA MET A 348 -2.18 -20.32 -6.06
C MET A 348 -1.13 -19.59 -5.23
N GLY A 349 0.14 -19.79 -5.56
CA GLY A 349 1.27 -19.12 -4.91
C GLY A 349 1.21 -17.61 -5.05
N PHE A 350 0.97 -17.12 -6.27
CA PHE A 350 0.80 -15.70 -6.54
C PHE A 350 -0.38 -15.09 -5.76
N PHE A 351 -1.54 -15.76 -5.77
CA PHE A 351 -2.71 -15.31 -5.02
C PHE A 351 -2.43 -15.25 -3.51
N THR A 352 -1.77 -16.26 -2.96
CA THR A 352 -1.47 -16.30 -1.52
C THR A 352 -0.62 -15.11 -1.10
N TYR A 353 0.39 -14.76 -1.90
CA TYR A 353 1.25 -13.62 -1.63
C TYR A 353 0.48 -12.29 -1.65
N MET A 354 -0.31 -12.06 -2.70
CA MET A 354 -1.16 -10.86 -2.82
C MET A 354 -2.15 -10.76 -1.66
N TYR A 355 -2.77 -11.88 -1.29
CA TYR A 355 -3.74 -11.95 -0.21
C TYR A 355 -3.10 -11.70 1.16
N TYR A 356 -1.94 -12.30 1.42
CA TYR A 356 -1.19 -12.10 2.65
C TYR A 356 -0.82 -10.63 2.86
N HIS A 357 -0.21 -9.98 1.86
CA HIS A 357 0.19 -8.58 1.99
C HIS A 357 -0.99 -7.60 2.08
N SER A 358 -2.16 -7.98 1.56
CA SER A 358 -3.36 -7.13 1.59
C SER A 358 -4.13 -7.25 2.91
N PHE A 359 -4.20 -8.44 3.50
CA PHE A 359 -5.13 -8.72 4.61
C PHE A 359 -4.48 -9.26 5.88
N ILE A 360 -3.21 -9.69 5.85
CA ILE A 360 -2.58 -10.44 6.95
C ILE A 360 -1.27 -9.79 7.43
N ALA A 361 -0.49 -9.21 6.53
CA ALA A 361 0.80 -8.61 6.84
C ALA A 361 0.66 -7.46 7.86
N ILE A 362 1.62 -7.36 8.78
CA ILE A 362 1.66 -6.32 9.81
C ILE A 362 2.92 -5.49 9.60
N ASN A 363 2.73 -4.22 9.21
CA ASN A 363 3.82 -3.28 9.03
C ASN A 363 4.24 -2.71 10.39
N LYS A 364 5.20 -3.36 11.07
CA LYS A 364 5.86 -2.80 12.27
C LYS A 364 7.22 -2.21 11.90
N ALA A 365 7.54 -1.03 12.40
CA ALA A 365 8.89 -0.49 12.32
C ALA A 365 9.85 -1.35 13.17
N SER A 366 10.98 -1.78 12.58
CA SER A 366 12.03 -2.54 13.27
C SER A 366 13.29 -1.69 13.47
N LEU A 367 14.13 -2.01 14.47
CA LEU A 367 15.42 -1.32 14.67
C LEU A 367 16.27 -1.40 13.40
N GLY A 368 16.30 -2.55 12.72
CA GLY A 368 17.04 -2.72 11.48
C GLY A 368 16.52 -1.87 10.33
N SER A 369 15.20 -1.65 10.21
CA SER A 369 14.63 -0.74 9.20
C SER A 369 14.89 0.72 9.54
N VAL A 370 14.92 1.08 10.82
CA VAL A 370 15.29 2.43 11.28
C VAL A 370 16.78 2.69 11.04
N MET A 371 17.65 1.73 11.33
CA MET A 371 19.09 1.82 11.06
C MET A 371 19.38 1.92 9.56
N GLU A 372 18.69 1.14 8.74
CA GLU A 372 18.83 1.25 7.28
C GLU A 372 18.39 2.63 6.79
N MET A 373 17.21 3.09 7.21
CA MET A 373 16.74 4.44 6.92
C MET A 373 17.75 5.51 7.35
N ALA A 374 18.37 5.34 8.52
CA ALA A 374 19.41 6.23 8.99
C ALA A 374 20.69 6.16 8.14
N VAL A 375 21.13 4.97 7.74
CA VAL A 375 22.39 4.78 7.00
C VAL A 375 22.28 5.19 5.54
N THR A 376 21.17 4.86 4.88
CA THR A 376 20.98 5.12 3.45
C THR A 376 20.21 6.41 3.17
N GLY A 377 19.37 6.83 4.10
CA GLY A 377 18.47 7.98 3.93
C GLY A 377 18.97 9.28 4.55
N LEU A 378 19.97 9.23 5.44
CA LEU A 378 20.54 10.42 6.09
C LEU A 378 21.98 10.66 5.64
N THR A 379 22.35 11.93 5.53
CA THR A 379 23.73 12.38 5.36
C THR A 379 24.58 12.02 6.58
N VAL A 380 25.92 12.05 6.45
CA VAL A 380 26.82 11.73 7.56
C VAL A 380 26.60 12.68 8.73
N GLU A 381 26.32 13.96 8.46
CA GLU A 381 25.98 14.97 9.46
C GLU A 381 24.70 14.62 10.23
N GLU A 382 23.64 14.25 9.52
CA GLU A 382 22.36 13.84 10.11
C GLU A 382 22.46 12.50 10.86
N GLN A 383 23.31 11.57 10.41
CA GLN A 383 23.60 10.32 11.14
C GLN A 383 24.29 10.62 12.47
N LEU A 384 25.25 11.54 12.49
CA LEU A 384 25.93 11.95 13.72
C LEU A 384 24.98 12.67 14.67
N GLU A 385 24.05 13.47 14.14
CA GLU A 385 22.99 14.10 14.91
C GLU A 385 22.01 13.08 15.48
N LEU A 386 21.63 12.06 14.71
CA LEU A 386 20.82 10.94 15.17
C LEU A 386 21.52 10.18 16.31
N VAL A 387 22.82 9.86 16.17
CA VAL A 387 23.58 9.17 17.22
C VAL A 387 23.72 10.04 18.47
N ARG A 388 23.91 11.36 18.34
CA ARG A 388 23.89 12.28 19.50
C ARG A 388 22.50 12.35 20.14
N GLY A 389 21.45 12.44 19.35
CA GLY A 389 20.06 12.47 19.81
C GLY A 389 19.71 11.20 20.57
N MET A 390 20.07 10.04 20.02
CA MET A 390 19.91 8.73 20.67
C MET A 390 20.79 8.61 21.92
N GLY A 391 22.03 9.08 21.89
CA GLY A 391 22.93 9.07 23.05
C GLY A 391 22.40 9.93 24.20
N ARG A 392 21.91 11.15 23.90
CA ARG A 392 21.23 12.03 24.87
C ARG A 392 19.95 11.40 25.40
N TYR A 393 19.15 10.79 24.54
CA TYR A 393 17.98 10.03 24.96
C TYR A 393 18.36 8.91 25.93
N LEU A 394 19.35 8.09 25.63
CA LEU A 394 19.81 6.98 26.48
C LEU A 394 20.45 7.46 27.80
N SER A 395 21.18 8.58 27.80
CA SER A 395 21.73 9.19 29.03
C SER A 395 20.62 9.76 29.91
N ASN A 396 19.62 10.41 29.32
CA ASN A 396 18.44 10.90 30.04
C ASN A 396 17.59 9.76 30.62
N GLN A 397 17.61 8.58 30.00
CA GLN A 397 17.00 7.36 30.55
C GLN A 397 17.92 6.65 31.56
N GLY A 398 19.10 7.20 31.88
CA GLY A 398 20.07 6.64 32.82
C GLY A 398 20.78 5.37 32.33
N VAL A 399 20.65 5.03 31.04
CA VAL A 399 21.26 3.84 30.43
C VAL A 399 22.72 4.09 30.08
N TRP A 400 23.07 5.31 29.66
CA TRP A 400 24.45 5.77 29.45
C TRP A 400 24.85 6.74 30.56
N GLY A 401 26.11 6.68 31.00
CA GLY A 401 26.67 7.72 31.85
C GLY A 401 27.03 8.96 31.03
N ASP A 402 26.92 10.15 31.62
CA ASP A 402 27.19 11.44 30.95
C ASP A 402 28.61 11.52 30.35
N GLU A 403 29.55 10.77 30.92
CA GLU A 403 30.92 10.60 30.41
C GLU A 403 30.97 10.06 28.97
N ILE A 404 30.01 9.19 28.59
CA ILE A 404 29.93 8.59 27.26
C ILE A 404 29.55 9.64 26.22
N ILE A 405 28.61 10.54 26.52
CA ILE A 405 28.23 11.64 25.63
C ILE A 405 29.40 12.62 25.47
N GLN A 406 30.07 12.97 26.57
CA GLN A 406 31.25 13.85 26.50
C GLN A 406 32.38 13.23 25.69
N CYS A 407 32.58 11.91 25.78
CA CYS A 407 33.54 11.18 24.96
C CYS A 407 33.13 11.18 23.47
N LEU A 408 31.85 10.96 23.18
CA LEU A 408 31.30 10.99 21.83
C LEU A 408 31.47 12.38 21.19
N ASP A 409 31.15 13.46 21.90
CA ASP A 409 31.29 14.83 21.42
C ASP A 409 32.76 15.22 21.18
N LYS A 410 33.67 14.83 22.09
CA LYS A 410 35.12 15.04 21.90
C LYS A 410 35.67 14.27 20.70
N ALA A 411 35.29 13.01 20.53
CA ALA A 411 35.74 12.16 19.42
C ALA A 411 35.27 12.68 18.06
N LEU A 412 34.03 13.20 17.99
CA LEU A 412 33.45 13.74 16.77
C LEU A 412 33.99 15.14 16.41
N GLN A 413 34.32 15.99 17.40
CA GLN A 413 34.96 17.30 17.17
C GLN A 413 36.40 17.16 16.64
N ALA A 414 37.17 16.19 17.14
CA ALA A 414 38.56 15.97 16.72
C ALA A 414 38.70 15.66 15.22
N LYS A 415 37.71 14.99 14.62
CA LYS A 415 37.70 14.59 13.20
C LYS A 415 37.37 15.73 12.24
N ARG A 416 36.61 16.75 12.70
CA ARG A 416 36.21 17.93 11.90
C ARG A 416 37.33 18.97 11.74
N LEU A 417 38.36 18.91 12.58
CA LEU A 417 39.47 19.89 12.65
C LEU A 417 40.78 19.40 12.00
N GLY A 418 40.80 18.23 11.35
CA GLY A 418 41.99 17.73 10.65
C GLY A 418 43.24 17.54 11.52
N ARG A 419 43.10 17.46 12.85
CA ARG A 419 44.23 17.29 13.76
C ARG A 419 44.55 15.81 13.96
N PRO A 420 45.82 15.38 13.84
CA PRO A 420 46.21 14.06 14.28
C PRO A 420 46.06 13.96 15.80
N LEU A 421 45.50 12.85 16.27
CA LEU A 421 45.46 12.47 17.69
C LEU A 421 46.91 12.26 18.19
N LEU A 422 47.57 13.35 18.60
CA LEU A 422 48.92 13.30 19.13
C LEU A 422 48.93 13.17 20.67
N THR A 423 49.50 12.03 21.07
CA THR A 423 50.47 11.85 22.15
C THR A 423 50.10 12.28 23.58
N HIS A 424 49.93 11.24 24.40
CA HIS A 424 50.44 11.07 25.77
C HIS A 424 49.78 11.86 26.91
N ALA A 425 48.90 11.16 27.64
CA ALA A 425 48.97 11.11 29.09
C ALA A 425 49.01 9.65 29.53
N ARG A 426 50.14 9.26 30.12
CA ARG A 426 50.39 7.95 30.71
C ARG A 426 49.52 7.78 31.95
N HIS A 427 48.53 6.89 31.90
CA HIS A 427 48.15 6.09 33.07
C HIS A 427 48.29 4.62 32.71
N ARG A 428 49.29 3.99 33.34
CA ARG A 428 49.49 2.53 33.30
C ARG A 428 48.28 1.87 33.95
N VAL A 429 47.51 1.12 33.19
CA VAL A 429 46.79 -0.03 33.73
C VAL A 429 47.12 -1.22 32.85
N ARG A 430 47.79 -2.19 33.45
CA ARG A 430 48.17 -3.47 32.85
C ARG A 430 46.91 -4.22 32.43
N ILE A 431 46.91 -4.69 31.19
CA ILE A 431 45.98 -5.72 30.73
C ILE A 431 46.26 -6.99 31.52
N SER A 432 45.21 -7.57 32.11
CA SER A 432 45.10 -9.00 32.35
C SER A 432 43.84 -9.47 31.65
N ALA A 433 44.03 -10.25 30.59
CA ALA A 433 42.98 -11.06 30.01
C ALA A 433 42.85 -12.33 30.87
N SER A 434 41.74 -12.48 31.58
CA SER A 434 41.26 -13.79 32.03
C SER A 434 39.87 -13.70 32.66
N LEU A 435 39.00 -14.65 32.28
CA LEU A 435 37.83 -15.16 33.02
C LEU A 435 36.55 -14.32 32.90
N TRP A 436 35.64 -14.59 31.95
CA TRP A 436 34.68 -15.72 31.87
C TRP A 436 33.70 -15.78 33.07
N LYS A 437 32.41 -15.60 32.73
CA LYS A 437 31.18 -16.01 33.44
C LYS A 437 30.80 -15.31 34.75
N THR A 438 29.59 -14.75 34.77
CA THR A 438 28.39 -15.24 35.51
C THR A 438 27.26 -14.21 35.34
N PHE A 439 26.15 -14.56 34.68
CA PHE A 439 24.91 -15.19 35.19
C PHE A 439 23.92 -14.20 35.83
N ASN A 440 22.73 -14.18 35.23
CA ASN A 440 21.38 -13.96 35.79
C ASN A 440 21.17 -12.89 36.87
N MET A 441 20.16 -12.04 36.65
CA MET A 441 18.82 -12.20 37.26
C MET A 441 17.95 -10.99 36.88
N ALA A 442 16.73 -11.26 36.42
CA ALA A 442 15.61 -10.31 36.46
C ALA A 442 14.96 -10.37 37.86
N PRO A 443 14.38 -9.26 38.35
CA PRO A 443 12.94 -9.24 38.65
C PRO A 443 12.29 -7.90 38.25
N SER A 444 11.11 -7.91 37.62
CA SER A 444 9.75 -7.78 38.18
C SER A 444 9.29 -6.33 38.44
N ALA A 445 8.14 -6.04 37.82
CA ALA A 445 7.24 -4.89 37.88
C ALA A 445 7.22 -4.00 39.14
N THR A 446 7.13 -2.69 38.90
CA THR A 446 6.06 -1.82 39.42
C THR A 446 5.97 -0.55 38.56
N ILE A 447 4.75 -0.21 38.16
CA ILE A 447 4.39 1.03 37.48
C ILE A 447 4.33 2.11 38.56
N ASP A 448 5.19 3.12 38.50
CA ASP A 448 4.99 4.38 39.21
C ASP A 448 5.33 5.55 38.28
N THR A 449 4.31 6.37 38.05
CA THR A 449 4.32 7.57 37.22
C THR A 449 4.83 8.77 38.01
N ALA A 450 5.92 9.43 37.55
CA ALA A 450 6.34 10.76 38.03
C ALA A 450 7.29 11.44 37.01
N PRO A 451 7.42 12.78 36.99
CA PRO A 451 7.17 13.56 35.77
C PRO A 451 8.41 14.01 34.99
N ALA A 452 8.15 14.37 33.73
CA ALA A 452 9.09 14.83 32.71
C ALA A 452 9.65 16.24 32.98
N VAL A 453 10.98 16.41 32.89
CA VAL A 453 11.68 17.69 32.62
C VAL A 453 13.08 17.36 32.06
N GLY A 454 13.64 17.97 31.01
CA GLY A 454 13.18 19.03 30.13
C GLY A 454 14.20 19.24 29.01
N GLY A 455 13.73 19.29 27.76
CA GLY A 455 14.50 19.80 26.64
C GLY A 455 14.51 21.33 26.68
N THR A 456 15.67 21.94 26.42
CA THR A 456 15.82 23.39 26.29
C THR A 456 15.10 23.88 25.04
N ALA A 457 13.80 24.15 25.15
CA ALA A 457 13.09 24.95 24.17
C ALA A 457 13.77 26.32 24.07
N VAL A 458 13.96 26.82 22.85
CA VAL A 458 14.39 28.20 22.65
C VAL A 458 13.29 29.07 23.27
N VAL A 459 13.58 29.68 24.41
CA VAL A 459 12.69 30.65 25.03
C VAL A 459 12.57 31.81 24.03
N PRO A 460 11.36 32.17 23.57
CA PRO A 460 11.18 33.36 22.76
C PRO A 460 11.84 34.53 23.48
N LYS A 461 12.73 35.26 22.81
CA LYS A 461 13.22 36.52 23.37
C LYS A 461 12.00 37.39 23.67
N GLU A 462 11.92 37.96 24.87
CA GLU A 462 10.95 39.03 25.15
C GLU A 462 11.02 40.03 23.99
N ALA A 463 9.85 40.32 23.41
CA ALA A 463 9.67 40.96 22.11
C ALA A 463 10.74 42.01 21.83
N SER A 464 11.61 41.77 20.85
CA SER A 464 12.12 42.90 20.10
C SER A 464 10.89 43.46 19.38
N HIS A 465 10.39 44.60 19.84
CA HIS A 465 9.31 45.35 19.23
C HIS A 465 9.64 45.68 17.75
N SER A 466 9.53 44.71 16.82
CA SER A 466 9.25 45.06 15.44
C SER A 466 7.78 45.46 15.43
N LYS A 467 7.53 46.77 15.44
CA LYS A 467 6.19 47.31 15.23
C LYS A 467 5.78 46.97 13.79
N HIS A 468 5.21 45.79 13.60
CA HIS A 468 4.54 45.43 12.36
C HIS A 468 3.22 46.22 12.28
N GLY A 469 2.94 46.77 11.10
CA GLY A 469 1.77 47.62 10.84
C GLY A 469 2.10 48.94 10.13
N HIS A 470 3.36 49.40 10.15
CA HIS A 470 3.78 50.52 9.29
C HIS A 470 3.70 50.16 7.80
N GLU A 471 3.85 48.88 7.48
CA GLU A 471 3.82 48.33 6.12
C GLU A 471 2.44 48.46 5.45
N LEU A 472 1.36 48.51 6.26
CA LEU A 472 -0.02 48.69 5.81
C LEU A 472 -0.45 50.16 5.75
N GLN A 473 0.39 51.10 6.19
CA GLN A 473 0.02 52.52 6.16
C GLN A 473 -0.18 52.99 4.72
N ASN A 474 -1.42 53.37 4.40
CA ASN A 474 -1.85 53.85 3.07
C ASN A 474 -1.74 52.80 1.93
N LYS A 475 -1.65 51.51 2.26
CA LYS A 475 -1.63 50.42 1.27
C LYS A 475 -2.69 49.38 1.62
N THR A 476 -3.29 48.76 0.60
CA THR A 476 -4.06 47.53 0.80
C THR A 476 -3.11 46.35 1.11
N PRO A 477 -3.58 45.26 1.74
CA PRO A 477 -2.77 44.06 1.93
C PRO A 477 -2.11 43.55 0.63
N LEU A 478 -2.86 43.55 -0.48
CA LEU A 478 -2.34 43.15 -1.80
C LEU A 478 -1.22 44.06 -2.31
N GLN A 479 -1.32 45.38 -2.07
CA GLN A 479 -0.25 46.35 -2.38
C GLN A 479 0.95 46.21 -1.44
N ALA A 480 0.74 45.79 -0.20
CA ALA A 480 1.81 45.56 0.76
C ALA A 480 2.59 44.27 0.43
N MET A 481 1.92 43.22 -0.05
CA MET A 481 2.54 41.96 -0.48
C MET A 481 3.21 42.05 -1.86
N SER A 482 2.74 42.93 -2.74
CA SER A 482 3.33 43.13 -4.07
C SER A 482 4.63 43.95 -3.96
N HIS A 483 5.75 43.41 -4.44
CA HIS A 483 7.01 44.13 -4.54
C HIS A 483 7.21 44.72 -5.93
N GLY A 484 7.53 46.03 -6.00
CA GLY A 484 7.75 46.74 -7.25
C GLY A 484 6.54 47.56 -7.70
N ASP A 485 6.48 47.86 -8.99
CA ASP A 485 5.44 48.67 -9.66
C ASP A 485 4.24 47.85 -10.14
N VAL A 486 4.37 46.52 -10.18
CA VAL A 486 3.30 45.60 -10.57
C VAL A 486 2.59 45.08 -9.33
N VAL A 487 1.29 45.35 -9.23
CA VAL A 487 0.41 44.83 -8.18
C VAL A 487 -0.47 43.74 -8.78
N LEU A 488 -0.66 42.63 -8.05
CA LEU A 488 -1.58 41.57 -8.45
C LEU A 488 -3.00 42.12 -8.67
N ALA A 489 -3.71 41.57 -9.65
CA ALA A 489 -5.11 41.89 -9.87
C ALA A 489 -5.97 41.20 -8.81
N GLY A 490 -6.77 41.99 -8.09
CA GLY A 490 -7.76 41.51 -7.14
C GLY A 490 -9.02 40.94 -7.82
N ILE A 491 -10.08 40.84 -7.04
CA ILE A 491 -11.40 40.35 -7.44
C ILE A 491 -11.91 41.22 -8.60
N PRO A 492 -12.23 40.61 -9.76
CA PRO A 492 -12.67 41.34 -10.94
C PRO A 492 -14.04 41.99 -10.73
N LYS A 493 -14.27 43.10 -11.45
CA LYS A 493 -15.59 43.73 -11.58
C LYS A 493 -16.25 43.30 -12.89
N PHE A 494 -17.55 43.07 -12.86
CA PHE A 494 -18.30 42.58 -14.01
C PHE A 494 -19.27 43.64 -14.56
N PRO A 495 -19.43 43.72 -15.88
CA PRO A 495 -20.35 44.68 -16.51
C PRO A 495 -21.83 44.28 -16.35
N ASP A 496 -22.12 42.99 -16.12
CA ASP A 496 -23.47 42.46 -16.01
C ASP A 496 -23.52 41.19 -15.14
N PHE A 497 -24.72 40.81 -14.71
CA PHE A 497 -24.92 39.63 -13.87
C PHE A 497 -24.60 38.30 -14.58
N ALA A 498 -24.73 38.23 -15.91
CA ALA A 498 -24.49 37.00 -16.65
C ALA A 498 -23.01 36.64 -16.69
N SER A 499 -22.14 37.62 -16.95
CA SER A 499 -20.68 37.47 -16.93
C SER A 499 -20.17 37.16 -15.52
N GLN A 500 -20.70 37.83 -14.48
CA GLN A 500 -20.37 37.50 -13.09
C GLN A 500 -20.77 36.07 -12.73
N ARG A 501 -21.98 35.66 -13.12
CA ARG A 501 -22.49 34.31 -12.87
C ARG A 501 -21.62 33.26 -13.54
N GLN A 502 -21.29 33.42 -14.83
CA GLN A 502 -20.41 32.50 -15.54
C GLN A 502 -19.07 32.36 -14.81
N TRP A 503 -18.44 33.48 -14.45
CA TRP A 503 -17.19 33.48 -13.70
C TRP A 503 -17.30 32.72 -12.37
N GLN A 504 -18.36 32.95 -11.58
CA GLN A 504 -18.57 32.22 -10.31
C GLN A 504 -18.68 30.70 -10.53
N LEU A 505 -19.36 30.25 -11.59
CA LEU A 505 -19.55 28.83 -11.89
C LEU A 505 -18.27 28.16 -12.41
N GLU A 506 -17.47 28.87 -13.20
CA GLU A 506 -16.16 28.39 -13.65
C GLU A 506 -15.22 28.20 -12.47
N HIS A 507 -15.13 29.21 -11.60
CA HIS A 507 -14.29 29.18 -10.40
C HIS A 507 -14.74 28.10 -9.40
N MET A 508 -16.05 27.89 -9.28
CA MET A 508 -16.60 26.78 -8.51
C MET A 508 -16.22 25.41 -9.07
N ALA A 509 -16.29 25.22 -10.38
CA ALA A 509 -15.86 23.98 -11.00
C ALA A 509 -14.36 23.74 -10.82
N ALA A 510 -13.53 24.78 -10.93
CA ALA A 510 -12.10 24.72 -10.66
C ALA A 510 -11.80 24.36 -9.19
N ALA A 511 -12.50 24.95 -8.23
CA ALA A 511 -12.38 24.62 -6.80
C ALA A 511 -12.58 23.14 -6.50
N PHE A 512 -13.63 22.54 -7.07
CA PHE A 512 -13.83 21.11 -6.95
C PHE A 512 -12.70 20.29 -7.57
N ARG A 513 -12.23 20.65 -8.76
CA ARG A 513 -11.15 19.92 -9.42
C ARG A 513 -9.85 20.00 -8.63
N HIS A 514 -9.53 21.18 -8.10
CA HIS A 514 -8.40 21.35 -7.20
C HIS A 514 -8.53 20.47 -5.94
N TRP A 515 -9.69 20.49 -5.26
CA TRP A 515 -9.95 19.60 -4.12
C TRP A 515 -9.86 18.12 -4.46
N SER A 516 -10.21 17.74 -5.69
CA SER A 516 -10.01 16.38 -6.19
C SER A 516 -8.53 16.00 -6.29
N ARG A 517 -7.64 16.93 -6.64
CA ARG A 517 -6.19 16.67 -6.71
C ARG A 517 -5.54 16.66 -5.34
N GLU A 518 -6.01 17.49 -4.42
CA GLU A 518 -5.56 17.48 -3.02
C GLU A 518 -6.05 16.24 -2.24
N GLY A 519 -6.92 15.43 -2.85
CA GLY A 519 -7.41 14.19 -2.25
C GLY A 519 -8.53 14.40 -1.22
N TYR A 520 -9.30 15.47 -1.33
CA TYR A 520 -10.39 15.79 -0.40
C TYR A 520 -11.69 15.03 -0.68
N VAL A 521 -11.75 14.27 -1.78
CA VAL A 521 -12.94 13.54 -2.21
C VAL A 521 -13.26 12.38 -1.27
N GLU A 522 -14.50 12.37 -0.76
CA GLU A 522 -15.07 11.27 0.03
C GLU A 522 -16.37 10.82 -0.64
N GLY A 523 -16.26 9.95 -1.64
CA GLY A 523 -17.41 9.44 -2.39
C GLY A 523 -18.22 10.57 -3.06
N MET A 524 -19.46 10.77 -2.61
CA MET A 524 -20.38 11.81 -3.10
C MET A 524 -20.63 12.94 -2.09
N SER A 525 -19.90 12.96 -0.98
CA SER A 525 -20.03 13.97 0.06
C SER A 525 -19.26 15.25 -0.29
N GLY A 526 -19.75 16.37 0.22
CA GLY A 526 -19.16 17.68 0.03
C GLY A 526 -19.86 18.52 -1.04
N HIS A 527 -19.92 19.81 -0.76
CA HIS A 527 -20.69 20.78 -1.51
C HIS A 527 -20.03 22.14 -1.42
N ILE A 528 -20.14 22.87 -2.51
CA ILE A 528 -19.87 24.30 -2.58
C ILE A 528 -21.19 24.93 -2.99
N SER A 529 -21.50 26.09 -2.43
CA SER A 529 -22.59 26.94 -2.93
C SER A 529 -22.10 28.35 -3.18
N VAL A 530 -22.69 29.02 -4.16
CA VAL A 530 -22.46 30.44 -4.41
C VAL A 530 -23.77 31.17 -4.74
N ARG A 531 -24.03 32.27 -4.03
CA ARG A 531 -25.23 33.10 -4.22
C ARG A 531 -25.28 33.62 -5.66
N ASP A 532 -26.46 33.55 -6.27
CA ASP A 532 -26.66 34.11 -7.61
C ASP A 532 -26.52 35.64 -7.57
N PRO A 533 -25.85 36.26 -8.56
CA PRO A 533 -25.59 37.68 -8.52
C PRO A 533 -26.83 38.53 -8.83
N GLU A 534 -27.88 37.95 -9.42
CA GLU A 534 -29.15 38.62 -9.75
C GLU A 534 -30.29 38.21 -8.81
N ILE A 535 -30.38 36.91 -8.49
CA ILE A 535 -31.42 36.34 -7.62
C ILE A 535 -30.82 36.06 -6.24
N HIS A 536 -30.77 37.09 -5.40
CA HIS A 536 -30.07 37.00 -4.11
C HIS A 536 -30.63 35.94 -3.14
N ASP A 537 -31.88 35.52 -3.29
CA ASP A 537 -32.51 34.43 -2.52
C ASP A 537 -32.34 33.04 -3.18
N ALA A 538 -31.31 32.89 -4.02
CA ALA A 538 -30.92 31.63 -4.63
C ALA A 538 -29.39 31.47 -4.67
N PHE A 539 -28.94 30.23 -4.73
CA PHE A 539 -27.54 29.88 -4.89
C PHE A 539 -27.34 28.70 -5.83
N TRP A 540 -26.20 28.72 -6.51
CA TRP A 540 -25.71 27.64 -7.34
C TRP A 540 -25.00 26.59 -6.50
N THR A 541 -25.23 25.31 -6.77
CA THR A 541 -24.56 24.19 -6.08
C THR A 541 -24.26 23.04 -7.03
N ASN A 542 -23.33 22.16 -6.65
CA ASN A 542 -22.96 20.99 -7.45
C ASN A 542 -24.03 19.89 -7.43
N PRO A 543 -24.16 19.10 -8.51
CA PRO A 543 -25.04 17.94 -8.55
C PRO A 543 -24.54 16.81 -7.66
N LEU A 544 -25.47 16.09 -7.03
CA LEU A 544 -25.19 14.89 -6.26
C LEU A 544 -24.65 13.76 -7.16
N GLY A 545 -23.60 13.08 -6.72
CA GLY A 545 -23.07 11.90 -7.39
C GLY A 545 -22.33 12.19 -8.70
N LYS A 546 -21.78 13.40 -8.87
CA LYS A 546 -20.75 13.68 -9.87
C LYS A 546 -19.41 13.91 -9.15
N HIS A 547 -18.37 13.20 -9.58
CA HIS A 547 -17.05 13.29 -8.96
C HIS A 547 -16.46 14.69 -9.13
N PHE A 548 -15.80 15.21 -8.09
CA PHE A 548 -15.26 16.58 -8.08
C PHE A 548 -14.34 16.88 -9.27
N GLY A 549 -13.42 15.97 -9.58
CA GLY A 549 -12.53 16.06 -10.75
C GLY A 549 -13.22 16.12 -12.13
N LEU A 550 -14.54 15.90 -12.22
CA LEU A 550 -15.31 15.92 -13.47
C LEU A 550 -16.32 17.07 -13.54
N LEU A 551 -16.41 17.91 -12.50
CA LEU A 551 -17.36 19.02 -12.47
C LEU A 551 -17.00 20.09 -13.50
N LYS A 552 -18.04 20.73 -14.03
CA LYS A 552 -18.02 21.81 -15.02
C LYS A 552 -19.00 22.90 -14.59
N ALA A 553 -18.82 24.12 -15.09
CA ALA A 553 -19.75 25.22 -14.87
C ALA A 553 -21.20 24.84 -15.30
N SER A 554 -21.35 24.13 -16.43
CA SER A 554 -22.65 23.68 -16.96
C SER A 554 -23.32 22.56 -16.15
N ASP A 555 -22.66 22.00 -15.14
CA ASP A 555 -23.26 20.98 -14.26
C ASP A 555 -24.03 21.59 -13.09
N MET A 556 -23.80 22.86 -12.78
CA MET A 556 -24.30 23.48 -11.56
C MET A 556 -25.82 23.65 -11.60
N ILE A 557 -26.43 23.60 -10.42
CA ILE A 557 -27.86 23.63 -10.19
C ILE A 557 -28.20 24.89 -9.41
N LEU A 558 -29.20 25.65 -9.85
CA LEU A 558 -29.69 26.81 -9.12
C LEU A 558 -30.86 26.41 -8.22
N VAL A 559 -30.73 26.68 -6.93
CA VAL A 559 -31.71 26.33 -5.89
C VAL A 559 -32.07 27.59 -5.10
N ASN A 560 -33.36 27.80 -4.82
CA ASN A 560 -33.79 28.88 -3.93
C ASN A 560 -33.63 28.50 -2.45
N LEU A 561 -33.80 29.46 -1.53
CA LEU A 561 -33.69 29.20 -0.08
C LEU A 561 -34.73 28.24 0.50
N ASP A 562 -35.80 27.91 -0.25
CA ASP A 562 -36.80 26.91 0.13
C ASP A 562 -36.46 25.49 -0.36
N GLY A 563 -35.37 25.31 -1.11
CA GLY A 563 -34.92 24.02 -1.64
C GLY A 563 -35.48 23.65 -3.01
N ALA A 564 -36.24 24.54 -3.64
CA ALA A 564 -36.76 24.34 -4.98
C ALA A 564 -35.68 24.60 -6.04
N VAL A 565 -35.53 23.65 -6.97
CA VAL A 565 -34.64 23.80 -8.13
C VAL A 565 -35.30 24.71 -9.17
N ILE A 566 -34.78 25.92 -9.31
CA ILE A 566 -35.32 26.99 -10.17
C ILE A 566 -34.51 27.21 -11.46
N GLY A 567 -33.35 26.58 -11.61
CA GLY A 567 -32.53 26.72 -12.82
C GLY A 567 -31.32 25.77 -12.86
N GLY A 568 -30.49 25.91 -13.90
CA GLY A 568 -29.29 25.09 -14.09
C GLY A 568 -29.55 23.69 -14.64
N ASN A 569 -28.58 22.80 -14.43
CA ASN A 569 -28.62 21.43 -14.95
C ASN A 569 -29.52 20.53 -14.10
N ARG A 570 -30.49 19.86 -14.73
CA ARG A 570 -31.48 19.02 -14.03
C ARG A 570 -31.28 17.52 -14.26
N THR A 571 -30.14 17.11 -14.82
CA THR A 571 -29.84 15.68 -15.07
C THR A 571 -29.57 14.91 -13.78
N LYS A 572 -29.18 15.59 -12.71
CA LYS A 572 -28.96 15.04 -11.36
C LYS A 572 -29.54 15.99 -10.30
N PRO A 573 -29.96 15.48 -9.14
CA PRO A 573 -30.48 16.32 -8.06
C PRO A 573 -29.36 16.99 -7.25
N PRO A 574 -29.64 18.09 -6.52
CA PRO A 574 -28.74 18.61 -5.49
C PRO A 574 -28.73 17.70 -4.25
N ASN A 575 -27.73 17.86 -3.37
CA ASN A 575 -27.66 17.14 -2.09
C ASN A 575 -28.56 17.83 -1.04
N THR A 576 -29.54 17.11 -0.47
CA THR A 576 -30.46 17.64 0.57
C THR A 576 -29.74 18.06 1.85
N ALA A 577 -28.82 17.24 2.36
CA ALA A 577 -28.09 17.56 3.59
C ALA A 577 -27.17 18.79 3.40
N GLY A 578 -26.49 18.85 2.25
CA GLY A 578 -25.69 20.01 1.87
C GLY A 578 -26.53 21.28 1.71
N PHE A 579 -27.70 21.16 1.09
CA PHE A 579 -28.63 22.27 0.94
C PHE A 579 -29.04 22.87 2.29
N LEU A 580 -29.47 22.05 3.26
CA LEU A 580 -29.98 22.53 4.54
C LEU A 580 -28.94 23.36 5.32
N ILE A 581 -27.67 22.93 5.31
CA ILE A 581 -26.58 23.66 5.97
C ILE A 581 -26.31 24.98 5.24
N HIS A 582 -26.13 24.93 3.92
CA HIS A 582 -25.73 26.10 3.14
C HIS A 582 -26.84 27.15 3.07
N ALA A 583 -28.11 26.74 2.98
CA ALA A 583 -29.26 27.65 3.00
C ALA A 583 -29.38 28.40 4.35
N ALA A 584 -29.17 27.70 5.48
CA ALA A 584 -29.18 28.34 6.79
C ALA A 584 -28.05 29.38 6.93
N VAL A 585 -26.83 29.05 6.45
CA VAL A 585 -25.70 30.00 6.44
C VAL A 585 -26.01 31.20 5.54
N HIS A 586 -26.47 31.00 4.31
CA HIS A 586 -26.80 32.10 3.40
C HIS A 586 -27.95 32.99 3.91
N LYS A 587 -28.91 32.42 4.65
CA LYS A 587 -30.01 33.18 5.27
C LYS A 587 -29.54 34.00 6.47
N ALA A 588 -28.66 33.43 7.30
CA ALA A 588 -28.12 34.10 8.49
C ALA A 588 -27.04 35.14 8.16
N ARG A 589 -26.29 34.95 7.07
CA ARG A 589 -25.15 35.78 6.66
C ARG A 589 -25.30 36.28 5.22
N PRO A 590 -26.02 37.40 5.00
CA PRO A 590 -26.15 38.01 3.66
C PRO A 590 -24.81 38.41 3.02
N ASP A 591 -23.80 38.72 3.84
CA ASP A 591 -22.44 39.03 3.42
C ASP A 591 -21.66 37.81 2.91
N VAL A 592 -22.12 36.60 3.21
CA VAL A 592 -21.53 35.35 2.70
C VAL A 592 -22.13 35.01 1.34
N HIS A 593 -21.27 35.04 0.34
CA HIS A 593 -21.62 34.71 -1.03
C HIS A 593 -21.29 33.27 -1.38
N ALA A 594 -20.23 32.69 -0.81
CA ALA A 594 -19.85 31.30 -1.04
C ALA A 594 -19.70 30.53 0.27
N VAL A 595 -20.14 29.27 0.26
CA VAL A 595 -19.99 28.32 1.38
C VAL A 595 -19.36 27.04 0.85
N CYS A 596 -18.33 26.57 1.53
CA CYS A 596 -17.50 25.44 1.13
C CYS A 596 -17.47 24.40 2.24
N HIS A 597 -17.80 23.14 1.92
CA HIS A 597 -17.76 22.03 2.86
C HIS A 597 -17.37 20.72 2.17
N CYS A 598 -16.45 19.96 2.77
CA CYS A 598 -16.25 18.56 2.39
C CYS A 598 -15.77 17.71 3.58
N HIS A 599 -15.52 16.42 3.34
CA HIS A 599 -15.10 15.46 4.37
C HIS A 599 -13.62 15.12 4.24
N SER A 600 -12.79 16.15 4.09
CA SER A 600 -11.33 16.03 3.95
C SER A 600 -10.68 15.33 5.16
N MET A 601 -9.60 14.61 4.91
CA MET A 601 -9.03 13.63 5.84
C MET A 601 -8.60 14.25 7.17
N TYR A 602 -7.82 15.33 7.14
CA TYR A 602 -7.25 15.94 8.34
C TYR A 602 -8.24 16.81 9.08
N GLY A 603 -9.11 17.52 8.36
CA GLY A 603 -10.21 18.29 8.92
C GLY A 603 -11.18 17.40 9.70
N LYS A 604 -11.57 16.27 9.12
CA LYS A 604 -12.37 15.26 9.83
C LYS A 604 -11.61 14.71 11.03
N ALA A 605 -10.33 14.34 10.89
CA ALA A 605 -9.52 13.84 11.99
C ALA A 605 -9.39 14.84 13.16
N TRP A 606 -9.12 16.11 12.87
CA TRP A 606 -9.02 17.17 13.87
C TRP A 606 -10.38 17.48 14.52
N SER A 607 -11.46 17.46 13.73
CA SER A 607 -12.81 17.73 14.23
C SER A 607 -13.26 16.79 15.35
N VAL A 608 -12.70 15.57 15.44
CA VAL A 608 -13.03 14.61 16.50
C VAL A 608 -12.70 15.15 17.89
N PHE A 609 -11.69 16.01 18.00
CA PHE A 609 -11.30 16.61 19.28
C PHE A 609 -12.22 17.74 19.74
N GLY A 610 -13.07 18.29 18.86
CA GLY A 610 -13.92 19.44 19.18
C GLY A 610 -13.12 20.67 19.65
N ARG A 611 -11.91 20.86 19.10
CA ARG A 611 -10.98 21.94 19.48
C ARG A 611 -10.75 22.90 18.32
N ARG A 612 -10.58 24.18 18.66
CA ARG A 612 -10.12 25.23 17.74
C ARG A 612 -8.69 24.95 17.29
N LEU A 613 -8.31 25.47 16.12
CA LEU A 613 -6.91 25.52 15.69
C LEU A 613 -6.12 26.47 16.57
N GLU A 614 -4.90 26.09 16.93
CA GLU A 614 -3.97 26.96 17.62
C GLU A 614 -3.19 27.79 16.59
N MET A 615 -2.77 29.00 16.97
CA MET A 615 -1.96 29.88 16.13
C MET A 615 -0.49 29.38 16.14
N LEU A 616 -0.26 28.23 15.49
CA LEU A 616 1.04 27.54 15.44
C LEU A 616 1.97 28.11 14.36
N THR A 617 1.40 28.64 13.30
CA THR A 617 2.08 29.06 12.07
C THR A 617 1.46 30.34 11.54
N GLN A 618 2.18 31.04 10.66
CA GLN A 618 1.65 32.20 9.93
C GLN A 618 0.31 31.87 9.25
N ASP A 619 0.23 30.73 8.54
CA ASP A 619 -1.00 30.32 7.85
C ASP A 619 -2.19 30.05 8.78
N ALA A 620 -1.95 29.55 9.99
CA ALA A 620 -3.01 29.35 10.99
C ALA A 620 -3.61 30.68 11.46
N CYS A 621 -2.87 31.78 11.38
CA CYS A 621 -3.30 33.09 11.81
C CYS A 621 -4.48 33.63 11.00
N LYS A 622 -4.72 33.13 9.77
CA LYS A 622 -5.93 33.42 8.97
C LYS A 622 -7.24 33.12 9.71
N PHE A 623 -7.19 32.22 10.70
CA PHE A 623 -8.32 31.76 11.50
C PHE A 623 -8.33 32.32 12.94
N ARG A 624 -7.57 33.38 13.22
CA ARG A 624 -7.43 33.95 14.57
C ARG A 624 -8.77 34.41 15.15
N GLY A 625 -8.93 34.24 16.47
CA GLY A 625 -10.03 34.81 17.24
C GLY A 625 -11.39 34.30 16.75
N ASP A 626 -12.31 35.21 16.44
CA ASP A 626 -13.66 34.88 15.97
C ASP A 626 -13.73 34.53 14.47
N ALA A 627 -12.59 34.52 13.77
CA ALA A 627 -12.55 34.12 12.36
C ALA A 627 -12.81 32.63 12.15
N HIS A 628 -12.62 31.79 13.17
CA HIS A 628 -13.18 30.45 13.16
C HIS A 628 -13.79 30.02 14.49
N SER A 629 -14.67 29.03 14.40
CA SER A 629 -15.36 28.45 15.56
C SER A 629 -15.38 26.92 15.52
N VAL A 630 -15.93 26.32 16.58
CA VAL A 630 -16.21 24.88 16.67
C VAL A 630 -17.70 24.72 16.94
N TYR A 631 -18.40 24.06 16.02
CA TYR A 631 -19.74 23.55 16.29
C TYR A 631 -19.61 22.25 17.09
N ASN A 632 -19.93 22.31 18.38
CA ASN A 632 -19.65 21.26 19.36
C ASN A 632 -20.84 20.32 19.59
N SER A 633 -21.55 19.96 18.52
CA SER A 633 -22.62 18.97 18.53
C SER A 633 -22.53 18.10 17.27
N TYR A 634 -23.17 16.92 17.30
CA TYR A 634 -23.23 16.00 16.16
C TYR A 634 -24.58 15.29 16.17
N GLY A 635 -25.47 15.65 15.23
CA GLY A 635 -26.83 15.11 15.13
C GLY A 635 -26.95 13.85 14.28
N GLY A 636 -25.88 13.45 13.56
CA GLY A 636 -25.93 12.42 12.53
C GLY A 636 -25.93 13.03 11.12
N VAL A 637 -26.53 12.34 10.14
CA VAL A 637 -26.70 12.92 8.79
C VAL A 637 -27.76 14.02 8.88
N VAL A 638 -27.41 15.23 8.46
CA VAL A 638 -28.29 16.39 8.51
C VAL A 638 -29.51 16.15 7.61
N LEU A 639 -30.65 15.84 8.23
CA LEU A 639 -31.94 15.66 7.54
C LEU A 639 -32.99 16.70 7.99
N GLY A 640 -32.65 17.54 8.98
CA GLY A 640 -33.52 18.58 9.52
C GLY A 640 -32.88 19.98 9.45
N PRO A 641 -33.68 21.06 9.41
CA PRO A 641 -33.19 22.43 9.27
C PRO A 641 -32.46 22.95 10.52
N GLU A 642 -32.82 22.44 11.71
CA GLU A 642 -32.30 22.90 13.01
C GLU A 642 -30.77 22.83 13.09
N GLU A 643 -30.16 21.77 12.53
CA GLU A 643 -28.71 21.61 12.54
C GLU A 643 -28.00 22.65 11.66
N GLY A 644 -28.60 23.05 10.54
CA GLY A 644 -28.09 24.14 9.72
C GLY A 644 -28.10 25.48 10.47
N GLU A 645 -29.18 25.76 11.20
CA GLU A 645 -29.33 26.98 12.01
C GLU A 645 -28.30 27.04 13.14
N MET A 646 -28.08 25.93 13.85
CA MET A 646 -27.06 25.84 14.90
C MET A 646 -25.63 25.97 14.34
N ILE A 647 -25.35 25.44 13.14
CA ILE A 647 -24.07 25.65 12.47
C ILE A 647 -23.88 27.12 12.09
N ALA A 648 -24.91 27.78 11.57
CA ALA A 648 -24.87 29.19 11.23
C ALA A 648 -24.67 30.08 12.47
N GLU A 649 -25.33 29.75 13.59
CA GLU A 649 -25.13 30.41 14.88
C GLU A 649 -23.70 30.21 15.39
N ALA A 650 -23.18 28.97 15.33
CA ALA A 650 -21.81 28.67 15.74
C ALA A 650 -20.77 29.38 14.87
N LEU A 651 -21.00 29.53 13.56
CA LEU A 651 -20.16 30.32 12.66
C LEU A 651 -20.12 31.79 13.09
N GLY A 652 -21.25 32.32 13.57
CA GLY A 652 -21.36 33.69 14.09
C GLY A 652 -21.25 34.76 12.99
N PRO A 653 -21.23 36.05 13.38
CA PRO A 653 -21.29 37.18 12.44
C PRO A 653 -19.96 37.51 11.75
N LYS A 654 -18.83 37.00 12.29
CA LYS A 654 -17.48 37.28 11.78
C LYS A 654 -16.74 36.01 11.35
N GLY A 655 -17.30 34.83 11.59
CA GLY A 655 -16.66 33.58 11.25
C GLY A 655 -16.49 33.43 9.75
N LYS A 656 -15.27 33.03 9.38
CA LYS A 656 -14.85 32.58 8.06
C LYS A 656 -14.76 31.06 7.96
N ALA A 657 -14.65 30.37 9.10
CA ALA A 657 -14.59 28.92 9.15
C ALA A 657 -15.26 28.34 10.41
N CYS A 658 -15.73 27.10 10.31
CA CYS A 658 -16.30 26.36 11.42
C CYS A 658 -15.83 24.90 11.37
N ILE A 659 -15.31 24.40 12.48
CA ILE A 659 -15.01 22.97 12.66
C ILE A 659 -16.28 22.30 13.16
N LEU A 660 -16.79 21.35 12.38
CA LEU A 660 -17.99 20.59 12.69
C LEU A 660 -17.57 19.30 13.41
N ARG A 661 -17.79 19.21 14.73
CA ARG A 661 -17.29 18.09 15.54
C ARG A 661 -17.74 16.75 14.95
N ASN A 662 -16.79 15.82 14.78
CA ASN A 662 -16.99 14.49 14.21
C ASN A 662 -17.49 14.46 12.74
N HIS A 663 -17.45 15.60 12.03
CA HIS A 663 -18.01 15.72 10.68
C HIS A 663 -16.98 16.23 9.67
N GLY A 664 -16.40 17.42 9.90
CA GLY A 664 -15.47 18.02 8.95
C GLY A 664 -15.31 19.52 9.14
N LEU A 665 -15.02 20.23 8.05
CA LEU A 665 -14.82 21.69 8.05
C LEU A 665 -15.91 22.37 7.23
N LEU A 666 -16.21 23.63 7.54
CA LEU A 666 -17.02 24.51 6.72
C LEU A 666 -16.34 25.87 6.65
N THR A 667 -16.23 26.45 5.46
CA THR A 667 -15.65 27.79 5.26
C THR A 667 -16.58 28.66 4.44
N VAL A 668 -16.45 29.97 4.59
CA VAL A 668 -17.28 30.97 3.90
C VAL A 668 -16.43 32.10 3.36
N GLY A 669 -16.94 32.78 2.32
CA GLY A 669 -16.27 33.92 1.69
C GLY A 669 -17.20 34.75 0.81
N GLN A 670 -16.68 35.86 0.30
CA GLN A 670 -17.34 36.74 -0.66
C GLN A 670 -17.20 36.22 -2.11
N THR A 671 -16.26 35.31 -2.33
CA THR A 671 -16.03 34.60 -3.59
C THR A 671 -15.85 33.11 -3.32
N VAL A 672 -16.05 32.28 -4.35
CA VAL A 672 -15.81 30.83 -4.23
C VAL A 672 -14.35 30.55 -3.94
N ASP A 673 -13.46 31.32 -4.57
CA ASP A 673 -12.02 31.33 -4.41
C ASP A 673 -11.58 31.56 -2.96
N GLU A 674 -12.09 32.63 -2.31
CA GLU A 674 -11.79 32.90 -0.90
C GLU A 674 -12.21 31.71 -0.03
N ALA A 675 -13.47 31.26 -0.16
CA ALA A 675 -14.00 30.18 0.65
C ALA A 675 -13.23 28.86 0.42
N ALA A 676 -12.90 28.55 -0.83
CA ALA A 676 -12.19 27.33 -1.21
C ALA A 676 -10.72 27.35 -0.78
N PHE A 677 -10.03 28.50 -0.89
CA PHE A 677 -8.67 28.65 -0.39
C PHE A 677 -8.63 28.55 1.14
N LEU A 678 -9.54 29.23 1.85
CA LEU A 678 -9.65 29.09 3.30
C LEU A 678 -9.89 27.64 3.71
N TYR A 679 -10.70 26.89 2.96
CA TYR A 679 -10.88 25.45 3.20
C TYR A 679 -9.57 24.69 3.06
N THR A 680 -8.86 24.87 1.94
CA THR A 680 -7.57 24.23 1.66
C THR A 680 -6.53 24.58 2.72
N SER A 681 -6.45 25.84 3.13
CA SER A 681 -5.56 26.30 4.19
C SER A 681 -5.92 25.65 5.53
N MET A 682 -7.20 25.66 5.91
CA MET A 682 -7.66 25.07 7.17
C MET A 682 -7.40 23.56 7.25
N GLU A 683 -7.61 22.82 6.15
CA GLU A 683 -7.28 21.40 6.05
C GLU A 683 -5.79 21.14 6.28
N ARG A 684 -4.92 21.95 5.65
CA ARG A 684 -3.47 21.88 5.85
C ARG A 684 -3.09 22.23 7.29
N GLN A 685 -3.74 23.21 7.91
CA GLN A 685 -3.50 23.55 9.31
C GLN A 685 -3.98 22.45 10.27
N CYS A 686 -5.08 21.76 9.96
CA CYS A 686 -5.49 20.57 10.72
C CYS A 686 -4.41 19.48 10.67
N ARG A 687 -3.77 19.27 9.51
CA ARG A 687 -2.63 18.34 9.37
C ARG A 687 -1.44 18.79 10.23
N VAL A 688 -1.05 20.06 10.13
CA VAL A 688 0.07 20.62 10.92
C VAL A 688 -0.20 20.48 12.42
N GLN A 689 -1.42 20.82 12.86
CA GLN A 689 -1.85 20.70 14.24
C GLN A 689 -1.76 19.25 14.73
N LEU A 690 -2.26 18.26 13.97
CA LEU A 690 -2.15 16.84 14.34
C LEU A 690 -0.69 16.39 14.52
N LEU A 691 0.20 16.82 13.63
CA LEU A 691 1.63 16.51 13.71
C LEU A 691 2.29 17.19 14.92
N ALA A 692 1.97 18.46 15.17
CA ALA A 692 2.47 19.22 16.31
C ALA A 692 1.98 18.63 17.64
N GLU A 693 0.72 18.21 17.73
CA GLU A 693 0.16 17.57 18.93
C GLU A 693 0.78 16.19 19.17
N ALA A 694 1.09 15.43 18.12
CA ALA A 694 1.82 14.17 18.26
C ALA A 694 3.23 14.39 18.83
N ALA A 695 3.96 15.41 18.35
CA ALA A 695 5.27 15.77 18.91
C ALA A 695 5.16 16.27 20.36
N ALA A 696 4.14 17.10 20.65
CA ALA A 696 3.91 17.64 21.99
C ALA A 696 3.54 16.56 23.02
N ALA A 697 2.76 15.55 22.61
CA ALA A 697 2.47 14.38 23.44
C ALA A 697 3.74 13.59 23.84
N ASN A 698 4.86 13.76 23.12
CA ASN A 698 6.16 13.17 23.43
C ASN A 698 7.09 14.12 24.22
N GLY A 699 6.54 15.20 24.81
CA GLY A 699 7.26 16.09 25.71
C GLY A 699 7.99 17.26 25.03
N LEU A 700 7.74 17.52 23.75
CA LEU A 700 8.26 18.70 23.06
C LEU A 700 7.27 19.87 23.16
N PRO A 701 7.54 20.92 23.95
CA PRO A 701 6.60 22.02 24.12
C PRO A 701 6.40 22.80 22.81
N LYS A 702 5.15 23.17 22.51
CA LYS A 702 4.80 24.06 21.40
C LYS A 702 5.17 25.50 21.75
N VAL A 703 5.70 26.24 20.79
CA VAL A 703 5.88 27.69 20.87
C VAL A 703 4.88 28.32 19.91
N LEU A 704 3.91 29.07 20.45
CA LEU A 704 2.84 29.67 19.67
C LEU A 704 3.27 31.03 19.12
N VAL A 705 2.67 31.42 17.99
CA VAL A 705 2.73 32.81 17.49
C VAL A 705 2.08 33.73 18.53
N THR A 706 2.70 34.86 18.81
CA THR A 706 2.13 35.81 19.80
C THR A 706 0.83 36.44 19.28
N ASP A 707 -0.02 36.91 20.18
CA ASP A 707 -1.31 37.49 19.78
C ASP A 707 -1.18 38.72 18.86
N GLU A 708 -0.11 39.50 19.01
CA GLU A 708 0.21 40.67 18.18
C GLU A 708 0.66 40.24 16.77
N GLU A 709 1.61 39.30 16.66
CA GLU A 709 2.05 38.74 15.38
C GLU A 709 0.90 38.03 14.66
N ALA A 710 0.08 37.28 15.39
CA ALA A 710 -1.08 36.61 14.83
C ALA A 710 -2.14 37.61 14.35
N GLN A 711 -2.32 38.74 15.04
CA GLN A 711 -3.23 39.80 14.60
C GLN A 711 -2.74 40.45 13.31
N PHE A 712 -1.45 40.79 13.23
CA PHE A 712 -0.87 41.34 12.01
C PHE A 712 -1.01 40.38 10.82
N ASN A 713 -0.67 39.10 11.02
CA ASN A 713 -0.85 38.08 9.98
C ASN A 713 -2.32 37.94 9.58
N PHE A 714 -3.25 38.00 10.52
CA PHE A 714 -4.69 37.96 10.21
C PHE A 714 -5.13 39.16 9.36
N ASP A 715 -4.70 40.38 9.71
CA ASP A 715 -5.07 41.62 9.00
C ASP A 715 -4.57 41.64 7.54
N VAL A 716 -3.50 40.89 7.25
CA VAL A 716 -2.96 40.74 5.88
C VAL A 716 -3.55 39.53 5.19
N GLU A 717 -3.38 38.34 5.75
CA GLU A 717 -3.60 37.08 5.06
C GLU A 717 -5.04 36.58 5.07
N SER A 718 -5.87 37.12 5.96
CA SER A 718 -7.32 36.83 5.97
C SER A 718 -8.10 37.84 5.13
N ASP A 719 -7.45 38.79 4.45
CA ASP A 719 -8.14 39.73 3.56
C ASP A 719 -8.78 39.00 2.35
N PRO A 720 -10.03 39.34 1.96
CA PRO A 720 -10.71 38.67 0.85
C PRO A 720 -9.96 38.74 -0.50
N GLU A 721 -9.28 39.85 -0.79
CA GLU A 721 -8.51 40.02 -2.04
C GLU A 721 -7.28 39.11 -2.02
N ILE A 722 -6.60 39.00 -0.87
CA ILE A 722 -5.47 38.08 -0.69
C ILE A 722 -5.93 36.63 -0.86
N CYS A 723 -7.00 36.22 -0.17
CA CYS A 723 -7.50 34.85 -0.27
C CYS A 723 -7.97 34.50 -1.68
N TYR A 724 -8.54 35.46 -2.42
CA TYR A 724 -8.87 35.31 -3.84
C TYR A 724 -7.60 35.06 -4.68
N CYS A 725 -6.57 35.90 -4.54
CA CYS A 725 -5.30 35.77 -5.27
C CYS A 725 -4.56 34.46 -4.94
N GLU A 726 -4.59 34.04 -3.68
CA GLU A 726 -4.04 32.76 -3.22
C GLU A 726 -4.73 31.55 -3.86
N PHE A 727 -6.01 31.68 -4.21
CA PHE A 727 -6.69 30.62 -4.97
C PHE A 727 -6.32 30.64 -6.46
N GLN A 728 -6.00 31.81 -7.04
CA GLN A 728 -5.76 31.92 -8.48
C GLN A 728 -4.62 31.03 -8.98
N VAL A 729 -3.59 30.80 -8.17
CA VAL A 729 -2.50 29.89 -8.54
C VAL A 729 -2.98 28.44 -8.74
N TYR A 730 -4.03 28.03 -8.02
CA TYR A 730 -4.67 26.73 -8.21
C TYR A 730 -5.63 26.74 -9.39
N TYR A 731 -6.37 27.83 -9.59
CA TYR A 731 -7.23 28.02 -10.74
C TYR A 731 -6.46 27.93 -12.06
N ASP A 732 -5.35 28.67 -12.18
CA ASP A 732 -4.49 28.68 -13.36
C ASP A 732 -3.92 27.29 -13.66
N LEU A 733 -3.52 26.56 -12.60
CA LEU A 733 -3.06 25.18 -12.74
C LEU A 733 -4.18 24.26 -13.25
N GLU A 734 -5.41 24.39 -12.75
CA GLU A 734 -6.53 23.61 -13.24
C GLU A 734 -6.88 23.94 -14.70
N ASP A 735 -6.76 25.20 -15.09
CA ASP A 735 -7.01 25.65 -16.46
C ASP A 735 -6.00 25.01 -17.42
N GLU A 736 -4.71 25.10 -17.08
CA GLU A 736 -3.62 24.51 -17.86
C GLU A 736 -3.75 22.99 -17.95
N LEU A 737 -3.95 22.30 -16.81
CA LEU A 737 -4.01 20.83 -16.78
C LEU A 737 -5.24 20.26 -17.46
N SER A 738 -6.34 21.03 -17.53
CA SER A 738 -7.59 20.56 -18.13
C SER A 738 -7.84 21.10 -19.54
N GLY A 739 -7.00 22.03 -20.02
CA GLY A 739 -7.27 22.79 -21.24
C GLY A 739 -8.60 23.54 -21.18
N GLY A 740 -8.96 24.06 -20.00
CA GLY A 740 -10.23 24.75 -19.75
C GLY A 740 -11.47 23.85 -19.74
N ALA A 741 -11.33 22.53 -19.62
CA ALA A 741 -12.46 21.59 -19.71
C ALA A 741 -13.49 21.69 -18.56
N PHE A 742 -13.27 22.52 -17.54
CA PHE A 742 -14.26 22.83 -16.51
C PHE A 742 -15.13 24.05 -16.83
N LYS A 743 -14.71 24.89 -17.78
CA LYS A 743 -15.41 26.13 -18.11
C LYS A 743 -16.74 25.90 -18.86
N ASN A 744 -16.86 24.77 -19.56
CA ASN A 744 -18.03 24.39 -20.36
C ASN A 744 -18.50 22.95 -20.11
#